data_AF-A0A0I9SH62-F1
#
_entry.id   AF-A0A0I9SH62-F1
#
_cell.length_a   1.000
_cell.length_b   1.000
_cell.length_c   1.000
_cell.angle_alpha   90.00
_cell.angle_beta   90.00
_cell.angle_gamma   90.00
#
_symmetry.space_group_name_H-M   'P 1'
#
loop_
_entity.id
_entity.type
_entity.pdbx_description
1 polymer ?
#
loop_
_entity_poly.entity_id
_entity_poly.type
_entity_poly.pdbx_seq_one_letter_code
_entity_poly.pdbx_strand_id
1 'polypeptide(L)'
;MEGDEHEGFLSQLREGRTNASIQNILYKIDAFFDYLASNSSADEDLAGFVNPISEIDYPIVKRKSSSNKAAFQSEHFPYLLQYCYAIESLGTYLADKVYDEQINLYASKYRVETDSKNWNDAQKVIQTELFGYVPIVFFRNPLFNPLKPKSKKNCPVNYEALHLLPRFTLPIIENTVKRKGAWVFYPQLTYIRHNIVALETGIRSIHIRWLEKRTYDVHIDRSKPLPPICQLRINTDKVNNSWDATVSKDVIELLDRQKNMLTWFNDPALNEEAWYDYHQDSPFGRIVSIFPKGGEPGVLNSESYAKYFKRLIYSFDLFCRYQLGIESTNAMPEALGDLETVDNPRDYLKALKLVEDACKLIEHTPHSCRVSVVSEYIRILPPHIIGAYITGHATEEHVMYYAKVDPAYLKTASQHQKVSVEQNWLLDRPGMSTIKAEDVTSKLQQAFRRNKEMSLVDFGAISFDRETKDEVQSGIIIARQRSIDSLAFMPTHICPFGNQCPADVVNDLGAIPGLSTPCGGCYYSIKTVDHLPRIHGHIRVLTDECSELESHISEAKKNGASPESLVQKANRRKFLASEITSWSITAHCLEQMYKEIKTRLSFLVEKPEVVSEHLERIELEDHTLSNLIARIAEAKSHAEYFTPQLKQQVLVARNKLLAFTGDFNRMLQDAPTGFTLIDEFRGLIRSACEVLGLSLCELSDAMNKPMALDRPNPILRLASAPRGTSA
;
A
#
# COMPACT_ATOMS: atom_id res chain seq x y z
N MET A 1 28.76 -35.12 -22.30
CA MET A 1 28.82 -34.57 -20.93
C MET A 1 28.65 -35.71 -19.97
N GLU A 2 29.37 -35.70 -18.85
CA GLU A 2 29.63 -36.89 -18.02
C GLU A 2 30.37 -38.00 -18.82
N GLY A 3 31.05 -38.90 -18.11
CA GLY A 3 31.96 -39.91 -18.66
C GLY A 3 32.76 -40.56 -17.53
N ASP A 4 33.08 -41.85 -17.69
CA ASP A 4 33.26 -42.79 -16.55
C ASP A 4 34.46 -42.53 -15.61
N GLU A 5 35.33 -41.55 -15.89
CA GLU A 5 36.55 -41.29 -15.10
C GLU A 5 36.67 -39.84 -14.56
N HIS A 6 35.75 -38.92 -14.87
CA HIS A 6 35.82 -37.51 -14.46
C HIS A 6 34.47 -36.97 -13.95
N GLU A 7 34.51 -36.08 -12.95
CA GLU A 7 33.32 -35.32 -12.54
C GLU A 7 32.81 -34.47 -13.71
N GLY A 8 31.57 -34.73 -14.14
CA GLY A 8 30.99 -34.03 -15.27
C GLY A 8 30.84 -32.53 -15.03
N PHE A 9 31.04 -31.75 -16.10
CA PHE A 9 30.86 -30.29 -16.13
C PHE A 9 29.57 -29.82 -15.43
N LEU A 10 28.45 -30.51 -15.66
CA LEU A 10 27.17 -30.18 -15.02
C LEU A 10 27.16 -30.47 -13.52
N SER A 11 27.88 -31.49 -13.04
CA SER A 11 28.04 -31.77 -11.60
C SER A 11 28.81 -30.63 -10.93
N GLN A 12 29.97 -30.25 -11.49
CA GLN A 12 30.76 -29.11 -11.02
C GLN A 12 30.02 -27.77 -11.13
N LEU A 13 29.10 -27.62 -12.09
CA LEU A 13 28.21 -26.46 -12.20
C LEU A 13 27.11 -26.45 -11.14
N ARG A 14 26.61 -27.63 -10.76
CA ARG A 14 25.56 -27.84 -9.74
C ARG A 14 26.09 -27.72 -8.31
N GLU A 15 27.35 -28.06 -8.06
CA GLU A 15 27.97 -27.96 -6.73
C GLU A 15 27.85 -26.55 -6.14
N GLY A 16 27.36 -26.45 -4.90
CA GLY A 16 27.28 -25.18 -4.14
C GLY A 16 26.34 -24.10 -4.70
N ARG A 17 25.66 -24.32 -5.83
CA ARG A 17 24.86 -23.30 -6.53
C ARG A 17 23.38 -23.63 -6.52
N THR A 18 22.53 -22.60 -6.54
CA THR A 18 21.07 -22.78 -6.61
C THR A 18 20.60 -23.01 -8.05
N ASN A 19 19.52 -23.77 -8.26
CA ASN A 19 18.97 -24.04 -9.60
C ASN A 19 18.77 -22.77 -10.45
N ALA A 20 18.35 -21.65 -9.84
CA ALA A 20 18.19 -20.38 -10.54
C ALA A 20 19.53 -19.70 -10.92
N SER A 21 20.60 -19.94 -10.15
CA SER A 21 21.96 -19.52 -10.55
C SER A 21 22.47 -20.40 -11.68
N ILE A 22 22.34 -21.72 -11.54
CA ILE A 22 22.73 -22.73 -12.53
C ILE A 22 22.03 -22.47 -13.88
N GLN A 23 20.72 -22.21 -13.90
CA GLN A 23 19.97 -21.90 -15.11
C GLN A 23 20.49 -20.63 -15.82
N ASN A 24 20.78 -19.56 -15.06
CA ASN A 24 21.33 -18.31 -15.60
C ASN A 24 22.79 -18.44 -16.07
N ILE A 25 23.53 -19.41 -15.56
CA ILE A 25 24.90 -19.73 -15.99
C ILE A 25 24.84 -20.59 -17.26
N LEU A 26 23.97 -21.60 -17.30
CA LEU A 26 23.73 -22.42 -18.50
C LEU A 26 23.32 -21.56 -19.70
N TYR A 27 22.35 -20.64 -19.57
CA TYR A 27 21.97 -19.74 -20.67
C TYR A 27 23.13 -18.92 -21.27
N LYS A 28 24.22 -18.69 -20.51
CA LYS A 28 25.42 -17.99 -21.01
C LYS A 28 26.43 -18.93 -21.66
N ILE A 29 26.53 -20.16 -21.15
CA ILE A 29 27.39 -21.20 -21.73
C ILE A 29 26.79 -21.69 -23.05
N ASP A 30 25.48 -21.90 -23.08
CA ASP A 30 24.68 -22.32 -24.24
C ASP A 30 24.83 -21.32 -25.40
N ALA A 31 24.57 -20.03 -25.15
CA ALA A 31 24.78 -18.97 -26.13
C ALA A 31 26.25 -18.80 -26.58
N PHE A 32 27.22 -19.23 -25.75
CA PHE A 32 28.65 -19.25 -26.14
C PHE A 32 29.00 -20.49 -26.97
N PHE A 33 28.42 -21.66 -26.67
CA PHE A 33 28.59 -22.87 -27.44
C PHE A 33 27.87 -22.80 -28.80
N ASP A 34 26.69 -22.16 -28.87
CA ASP A 34 26.04 -21.81 -30.14
C ASP A 34 26.90 -20.86 -30.98
N TYR A 35 27.59 -19.90 -30.34
CA TYR A 35 28.56 -19.05 -31.03
C TYR A 35 29.76 -19.86 -31.57
N LEU A 36 30.33 -20.79 -30.79
CA LEU A 36 31.41 -21.66 -31.28
C LEU A 36 30.95 -22.55 -32.43
N ALA A 37 29.79 -23.20 -32.31
CA ALA A 37 29.20 -24.04 -33.35
C ALA A 37 28.91 -23.24 -34.63
N SER A 38 28.43 -21.99 -34.50
CA SER A 38 28.17 -21.09 -35.63
C SER A 38 29.44 -20.65 -36.37
N ASN A 39 30.60 -20.67 -35.71
CA ASN A 39 31.91 -20.33 -36.29
C ASN A 39 32.76 -21.55 -36.68
N SER A 40 32.27 -22.78 -36.47
CA SER A 40 32.96 -24.06 -36.79
C SER A 40 33.33 -24.26 -38.27
N SER A 41 32.88 -23.39 -39.16
CA SER A 41 33.20 -23.36 -40.59
C SER A 41 34.23 -22.30 -40.99
N ALA A 42 34.61 -21.42 -40.05
CA ALA A 42 35.56 -20.32 -40.24
C ALA A 42 36.86 -20.49 -39.43
N ASP A 43 36.89 -21.43 -38.48
CA ASP A 43 38.02 -21.76 -37.62
C ASP A 43 38.25 -23.28 -37.63
N GLU A 44 39.45 -23.72 -38.03
CA GLU A 44 39.80 -25.14 -38.13
C GLU A 44 39.88 -25.82 -36.75
N ASP A 45 40.22 -25.08 -35.68
CA ASP A 45 40.25 -25.61 -34.31
C ASP A 45 38.84 -25.84 -33.74
N LEU A 46 37.80 -25.29 -34.38
CA LEU A 46 36.39 -25.49 -34.04
C LEU A 46 35.67 -26.47 -34.98
N ALA A 47 36.37 -27.06 -35.96
CA ALA A 47 35.77 -27.91 -36.98
C ALA A 47 35.05 -29.14 -36.36
N GLY A 48 33.73 -29.20 -36.54
CA GLY A 48 32.89 -30.27 -35.98
C GLY A 48 32.45 -30.05 -34.52
N PHE A 49 32.69 -28.88 -33.93
CA PHE A 49 32.10 -28.52 -32.65
C PHE A 49 30.56 -28.45 -32.75
N VAL A 50 29.88 -29.15 -31.85
CA VAL A 50 28.43 -29.13 -31.68
C VAL A 50 28.14 -28.72 -30.25
N ASN A 51 27.19 -27.81 -30.02
CA ASN A 51 26.76 -27.44 -28.68
C ASN A 51 26.26 -28.69 -27.93
N PRO A 52 26.90 -29.11 -26.81
CA PRO A 52 26.53 -30.32 -26.09
C PRO A 52 25.39 -30.10 -25.09
N ILE A 53 24.93 -28.86 -24.86
CA ILE A 53 23.84 -28.55 -23.93
C ILE A 53 22.50 -28.80 -24.60
N SER A 54 21.54 -29.31 -23.84
CA SER A 54 20.19 -29.63 -24.30
C SER A 54 19.13 -29.14 -23.30
N GLU A 55 17.86 -29.08 -23.72
CA GLU A 55 16.76 -28.59 -22.87
C GLU A 55 16.62 -29.36 -21.53
N ILE A 56 17.05 -30.62 -21.47
CA ILE A 56 16.98 -31.46 -20.25
C ILE A 56 18.09 -31.17 -19.23
N ASP A 57 19.17 -30.49 -19.62
CA ASP A 57 20.29 -30.16 -18.72
C ASP A 57 19.94 -28.98 -17.79
N TYR A 58 19.03 -28.13 -18.25
CA TYR A 58 18.48 -26.99 -17.53
C TYR A 58 17.69 -27.43 -16.29
N PRO A 59 18.07 -26.98 -15.07
CA PRO A 59 17.38 -27.40 -13.86
C PRO A 59 15.98 -26.78 -13.81
N ILE A 60 14.98 -27.57 -13.39
CA ILE A 60 13.60 -27.10 -13.24
C ILE A 60 13.53 -26.05 -12.12
N VAL A 61 13.51 -24.77 -12.50
CA VAL A 61 13.33 -23.63 -11.59
C VAL A 61 11.84 -23.36 -11.43
N LYS A 62 11.27 -23.75 -10.28
CA LYS A 62 9.92 -23.31 -9.90
C LYS A 62 9.86 -21.78 -9.92
N ARG A 63 9.03 -21.19 -10.80
CA ARG A 63 8.72 -19.75 -10.76
C ARG A 63 8.25 -19.40 -9.36
N LYS A 64 8.90 -18.43 -8.70
CA LYS A 64 8.51 -17.99 -7.35
C LYS A 64 7.08 -17.46 -7.40
N SER A 65 6.15 -18.16 -6.75
CA SER A 65 4.78 -17.71 -6.50
C SER A 65 4.69 -16.60 -5.44
N SER A 66 5.83 -16.10 -4.96
CA SER A 66 5.93 -14.95 -4.07
C SER A 66 7.10 -14.02 -4.48
N SER A 67 6.79 -12.74 -4.67
CA SER A 67 7.76 -11.65 -4.78
C SER A 67 8.01 -11.05 -3.40
N ASN A 68 9.05 -11.55 -2.69
CA ASN A 68 9.47 -11.12 -1.34
C ASN A 68 10.01 -9.66 -1.27
N LYS A 69 9.47 -8.71 -2.04
CA LYS A 69 9.99 -7.34 -2.16
C LYS A 69 9.30 -6.39 -1.18
N ALA A 70 10.05 -5.41 -0.71
CA ALA A 70 9.52 -4.30 0.08
C ALA A 70 8.73 -3.33 -0.82
N ALA A 71 7.50 -3.00 -0.39
CA ALA A 71 6.80 -1.78 -0.77
C ALA A 71 7.35 -0.63 0.08
N PHE A 72 7.24 0.61 -0.39
CA PHE A 72 7.36 1.78 0.48
C PHE A 72 6.18 1.76 1.47
N GLN A 73 6.40 2.19 2.71
CA GLN A 73 5.30 2.42 3.64
C GLN A 73 4.49 3.63 3.18
N SER A 74 3.23 3.70 3.60
CA SER A 74 2.30 4.71 3.10
C SER A 74 2.42 6.09 3.72
N GLU A 75 3.17 6.21 4.80
CA GLU A 75 3.66 7.50 5.25
C GLU A 75 4.64 8.06 4.21
N HIS A 76 5.60 7.28 3.72
CA HIS A 76 6.63 7.71 2.76
C HIS A 76 6.12 7.90 1.33
N PHE A 77 5.23 7.02 0.85
CA PHE A 77 4.88 6.95 -0.57
C PHE A 77 4.32 8.27 -1.17
N PRO A 78 3.43 9.02 -0.51
CA PRO A 78 2.99 10.33 -0.99
C PRO A 78 4.12 11.36 -1.09
N TYR A 79 5.04 11.39 -0.11
CA TYR A 79 6.21 12.28 -0.16
C TYR A 79 7.14 11.90 -1.31
N LEU A 80 7.37 10.61 -1.57
CA LEU A 80 8.23 10.13 -2.67
C LEU A 80 7.70 10.59 -4.03
N LEU A 81 6.40 10.46 -4.25
CA LEU A 81 5.73 10.90 -5.49
C LEU A 81 5.87 12.42 -5.70
N GLN A 82 5.58 13.21 -4.66
CA GLN A 82 5.69 14.67 -4.72
C GLN A 82 7.15 15.16 -4.83
N TYR A 83 8.10 14.45 -4.20
CA TYR A 83 9.53 14.67 -4.35
C TYR A 83 10.01 14.42 -5.79
N CYS A 84 9.47 13.39 -6.46
CA CYS A 84 9.76 13.14 -7.87
C CYS A 84 9.20 14.26 -8.78
N TYR A 85 7.98 14.74 -8.53
CA TYR A 85 7.40 15.88 -9.26
C TYR A 85 8.20 17.18 -9.04
N ALA A 86 8.70 17.43 -7.82
CA ALA A 86 9.56 18.58 -7.53
C ALA A 86 10.90 18.53 -8.30
N ILE A 87 11.49 17.33 -8.46
CA ILE A 87 12.68 17.14 -9.30
C ILE A 87 12.34 17.34 -10.79
N GLU A 88 11.18 16.89 -11.26
CA GLU A 88 10.76 17.04 -12.66
C GLU A 88 10.39 18.48 -13.04
N SER A 89 9.87 19.28 -12.11
CA SER A 89 9.55 20.70 -12.36
C SER A 89 10.82 21.55 -12.50
N LEU A 90 11.79 21.40 -11.59
CA LEU A 90 13.12 22.00 -11.75
C LEU A 90 13.82 21.47 -13.02
N GLY A 91 13.73 20.17 -13.26
CA GLY A 91 14.29 19.55 -14.46
C GLY A 91 13.74 20.16 -15.75
N THR A 92 12.43 20.39 -15.80
CA THR A 92 11.74 21.05 -16.94
C THR A 92 12.13 22.52 -17.06
N TYR A 93 12.16 23.28 -15.96
CA TYR A 93 12.62 24.67 -15.98
C TYR A 93 14.07 24.81 -16.49
N LEU A 94 15.00 23.94 -16.04
CA LEU A 94 16.37 23.92 -16.53
C LEU A 94 16.45 23.53 -18.01
N ALA A 95 15.59 22.60 -18.44
CA ALA A 95 15.45 22.19 -19.84
C ALA A 95 15.00 23.35 -20.75
N ASP A 96 13.92 24.05 -20.38
CA ASP A 96 13.40 25.22 -21.10
C ASP A 96 14.50 26.30 -21.23
N LYS A 97 15.20 26.58 -20.11
CA LYS A 97 16.32 27.52 -20.08
C LYS A 97 17.50 27.13 -20.99
N VAL A 98 17.82 25.85 -21.09
CA VAL A 98 18.85 25.36 -22.03
C VAL A 98 18.35 25.46 -23.48
N TYR A 99 17.07 25.23 -23.74
CA TYR A 99 16.51 25.29 -25.09
C TYR A 99 16.37 26.73 -25.63
N ASP A 100 15.76 27.64 -24.87
CA ASP A 100 15.50 29.02 -25.30
C ASP A 100 16.68 29.97 -25.06
N GLU A 101 17.27 29.94 -23.86
CA GLU A 101 18.35 30.86 -23.47
C GLU A 101 19.75 30.29 -23.72
N GLN A 102 19.87 29.01 -24.12
CA GLN A 102 21.14 28.35 -24.47
C GLN A 102 22.17 28.41 -23.33
N ILE A 103 21.72 28.35 -22.07
CA ILE A 103 22.59 28.39 -20.90
C ILE A 103 23.47 27.13 -20.79
N ASN A 104 24.70 27.30 -20.28
CA ASN A 104 25.56 26.18 -19.93
C ASN A 104 25.43 25.84 -18.44
N LEU A 105 24.89 24.65 -18.12
CA LEU A 105 24.66 24.17 -16.75
C LEU A 105 25.95 23.90 -15.93
N TYR A 106 27.12 23.95 -16.56
CA TYR A 106 28.44 23.85 -15.93
C TYR A 106 29.16 25.20 -15.74
N ALA A 107 28.53 26.32 -16.14
CA ALA A 107 29.09 27.67 -15.99
C ALA A 107 29.42 28.00 -14.53
N SER A 108 30.44 28.83 -14.30
CA SER A 108 30.95 29.16 -12.96
C SER A 108 29.89 29.70 -12.00
N LYS A 109 28.97 30.56 -12.49
CA LYS A 109 27.85 31.12 -11.73
C LYS A 109 26.83 30.12 -11.18
N TYR A 110 26.88 28.86 -11.64
CA TYR A 110 26.02 27.76 -11.18
C TYR A 110 26.78 26.72 -10.34
N ARG A 111 28.05 26.97 -10.01
CA ARG A 111 28.88 26.09 -9.18
C ARG A 111 28.73 26.50 -7.72
N VAL A 112 28.71 25.50 -6.85
CA VAL A 112 28.56 25.72 -5.42
C VAL A 112 29.94 25.79 -4.75
N GLU A 113 30.09 26.67 -3.75
CA GLU A 113 31.35 26.79 -3.01
C GLU A 113 31.57 25.56 -2.12
N THR A 114 32.65 24.82 -2.39
CA THR A 114 33.06 23.64 -1.61
C THR A 114 34.57 23.65 -1.42
N ASP A 115 35.06 23.08 -0.32
CA ASP A 115 36.50 23.00 -0.04
C ASP A 115 37.26 22.00 -0.95
N SER A 116 36.53 21.28 -1.82
CA SER A 116 37.13 20.30 -2.71
C SER A 116 37.71 20.95 -3.97
N LYS A 117 39.03 20.79 -4.17
CA LYS A 117 39.71 21.17 -5.41
C LYS A 117 39.35 20.27 -6.61
N ASN A 118 38.55 19.22 -6.41
CA ASN A 118 38.11 18.33 -7.48
C ASN A 118 36.89 18.91 -8.21
N TRP A 119 37.04 19.23 -9.50
CA TRP A 119 35.95 19.75 -10.34
C TRP A 119 34.69 18.87 -10.32
N ASN A 120 34.84 17.55 -10.22
CA ASN A 120 33.72 16.61 -10.16
C ASN A 120 32.94 16.71 -8.84
N ASP A 121 33.56 17.13 -7.73
CA ASP A 121 32.85 17.31 -6.45
C ASP A 121 31.97 18.56 -6.48
N ALA A 122 32.51 19.68 -6.97
CA ALA A 122 31.79 20.96 -7.10
C ALA A 122 30.62 20.91 -8.11
N GLN A 123 30.43 19.79 -8.81
CA GLN A 123 29.32 19.53 -9.73
C GLN A 123 28.30 18.50 -9.22
N LYS A 124 28.56 17.82 -8.08
CA LYS A 124 27.64 16.82 -7.50
C LYS A 124 26.42 17.45 -6.82
N VAL A 125 26.53 18.68 -6.35
CA VAL A 125 25.46 19.42 -5.70
C VAL A 125 24.84 20.41 -6.69
N ILE A 126 23.51 20.40 -6.81
CA ILE A 126 22.72 21.46 -7.41
C ILE A 126 22.22 22.32 -6.24
N GLN A 127 22.63 23.58 -6.19
CA GLN A 127 21.96 24.58 -5.36
C GLN A 127 20.94 25.32 -6.22
N THR A 128 19.66 25.25 -5.86
CA THR A 128 18.55 25.56 -6.79
C THR A 128 18.31 27.07 -6.95
N GLU A 129 18.65 27.88 -5.94
CA GLU A 129 18.59 29.35 -6.03
C GLU A 129 19.50 29.91 -7.13
N LEU A 130 20.68 29.30 -7.36
CA LEU A 130 21.64 29.75 -8.36
C LEU A 130 21.07 29.69 -9.79
N PHE A 131 20.07 28.82 -10.02
CA PHE A 131 19.36 28.70 -11.29
C PHE A 131 18.10 29.58 -11.37
N GLY A 132 17.69 30.19 -10.26
CA GLY A 132 16.50 31.06 -10.17
C GLY A 132 15.17 30.33 -10.02
N TYR A 133 15.18 29.03 -9.67
CA TYR A 133 13.97 28.24 -9.41
C TYR A 133 14.22 27.23 -8.31
N VAL A 134 13.53 27.37 -7.19
CA VAL A 134 13.56 26.41 -6.08
C VAL A 134 12.30 25.54 -6.16
N PRO A 135 12.40 24.23 -6.42
CA PRO A 135 11.24 23.35 -6.47
C PRO A 135 10.71 23.04 -5.07
N ILE A 136 9.41 22.75 -4.98
CA ILE A 136 8.69 22.61 -3.71
C ILE A 136 7.96 21.26 -3.68
N VAL A 137 8.09 20.54 -2.56
CA VAL A 137 7.36 19.31 -2.26
C VAL A 137 6.15 19.69 -1.43
N PHE A 138 4.94 19.44 -1.93
CA PHE A 138 3.70 19.65 -1.19
C PHE A 138 3.24 18.36 -0.51
N PHE A 139 2.70 18.46 0.71
CA PHE A 139 2.20 17.31 1.45
C PHE A 139 1.06 17.68 2.41
N ARG A 140 0.25 16.69 2.79
CA ARG A 140 -0.85 16.90 3.73
C ARG A 140 -0.29 17.24 5.12
N ASN A 141 -0.79 18.30 5.73
CA ASN A 141 -0.44 18.65 7.11
C ASN A 141 -1.14 17.70 8.09
N PRO A 142 -0.40 16.89 8.88
CA PRO A 142 -1.01 15.99 9.87
C PRO A 142 -1.64 16.75 11.05
N LEU A 143 -1.24 18.00 11.29
CA LEU A 143 -1.75 18.84 12.38
C LEU A 143 -2.94 19.71 11.97
N PHE A 144 -3.45 19.58 10.73
CA PHE A 144 -4.56 20.39 10.26
C PHE A 144 -5.88 20.07 10.97
N ASN A 145 -6.48 21.08 11.59
CA ASN A 145 -7.79 20.99 12.22
C ASN A 145 -8.80 21.89 11.48
N PRO A 146 -9.84 21.34 10.83
CA PRO A 146 -10.82 22.12 10.07
C PRO A 146 -11.76 22.96 10.94
N LEU A 147 -11.82 22.70 12.26
CA LEU A 147 -12.61 23.49 13.22
C LEU A 147 -11.88 24.78 13.66
N LYS A 148 -10.59 24.90 13.35
CA LYS A 148 -9.78 26.10 13.62
C LYS A 148 -9.66 26.95 12.35
N PRO A 149 -9.59 28.29 12.46
CA PRO A 149 -9.40 29.16 11.29
C PRO A 149 -8.10 28.82 10.55
N LYS A 150 -8.10 29.02 9.23
CA LYS A 150 -6.91 28.80 8.40
C LYS A 150 -5.79 29.78 8.79
N SER A 151 -4.58 29.27 8.94
CA SER A 151 -3.38 30.07 9.28
C SER A 151 -2.11 29.36 8.81
N LYS A 152 -0.94 30.01 8.88
CA LYS A 152 0.35 29.36 8.50
C LYS A 152 0.64 28.07 9.29
N LYS A 153 0.12 27.93 10.52
CA LYS A 153 0.22 26.69 11.32
C LYS A 153 -0.99 25.76 11.21
N ASN A 154 -2.09 26.22 10.58
CA ASN A 154 -3.32 25.46 10.38
C ASN A 154 -3.78 25.57 8.91
N CYS A 155 -2.96 25.05 8.00
CA CYS A 155 -3.25 24.87 6.58
C CYS A 155 -3.44 23.36 6.32
N PRO A 156 -4.34 22.91 5.42
CA PRO A 156 -4.45 21.49 5.06
C PRO A 156 -3.21 20.93 4.36
N VAL A 157 -2.37 21.80 3.78
CA VAL A 157 -1.16 21.45 3.02
C VAL A 157 0.03 22.18 3.65
N ASN A 158 1.07 21.42 3.96
CA ASN A 158 2.42 21.90 4.25
C ASN A 158 3.28 21.78 3.00
N TYR A 159 4.46 22.39 3.02
CA TYR A 159 5.40 22.32 1.91
C TYR A 159 6.84 22.43 2.42
N GLU A 160 7.79 21.77 1.74
CA GLU A 160 9.23 21.97 1.94
C GLU A 160 9.91 22.33 0.61
N ALA A 161 10.97 23.14 0.68
CA ALA A 161 11.67 23.68 -0.48
C ALA A 161 13.03 22.99 -0.67
N LEU A 162 13.27 22.43 -1.86
CA LEU A 162 14.49 21.66 -2.13
C LEU A 162 15.62 22.60 -2.57
N HIS A 163 16.20 23.30 -1.59
CA HIS A 163 17.34 24.21 -1.75
C HIS A 163 18.57 23.49 -2.33
N LEU A 164 18.84 22.26 -1.89
CA LEU A 164 19.91 21.40 -2.38
C LEU A 164 19.36 20.10 -2.97
N LEU A 165 19.89 19.70 -4.12
CA LEU A 165 19.59 18.45 -4.82
C LEU A 165 20.87 17.78 -5.34
N PRO A 166 20.93 16.44 -5.49
CA PRO A 166 22.08 15.78 -6.09
C PRO A 166 22.00 15.84 -7.61
N ARG A 167 23.11 16.16 -8.27
CA ARG A 167 23.23 16.19 -9.74
C ARG A 167 22.86 14.85 -10.40
N PHE A 168 22.96 13.73 -9.69
CA PHE A 168 22.55 12.42 -10.23
C PHE A 168 21.02 12.24 -10.37
N THR A 169 20.19 13.09 -9.74
CA THR A 169 18.72 13.06 -9.93
C THR A 169 18.29 13.74 -11.24
N LEU A 170 19.10 14.69 -11.72
CA LEU A 170 19.00 15.33 -13.03
C LEU A 170 20.32 15.16 -13.81
N PRO A 171 20.61 13.94 -14.32
CA PRO A 171 21.80 13.68 -15.13
C PRO A 171 21.84 14.63 -16.34
N ILE A 172 23.02 15.10 -16.72
CA ILE A 172 23.20 15.94 -17.91
C ILE A 172 23.68 15.07 -19.07
N ILE A 173 23.11 15.31 -20.25
CA ILE A 173 23.56 14.76 -21.53
C ILE A 173 23.95 15.88 -22.49
N GLU A 174 24.83 15.55 -23.43
CA GLU A 174 25.16 16.39 -24.58
C GLU A 174 24.28 16.00 -25.77
N ASN A 175 23.67 16.97 -26.45
CA ASN A 175 22.94 16.74 -27.69
C ASN A 175 22.95 18.00 -28.58
N THR A 176 22.71 17.83 -29.89
CA THR A 176 22.61 18.96 -30.83
C THR A 176 21.18 19.49 -30.89
N VAL A 177 21.01 20.81 -30.72
CA VAL A 177 19.69 21.45 -30.78
C VAL A 177 19.35 21.81 -32.22
N LYS A 178 18.10 21.56 -32.62
CA LYS A 178 17.55 21.95 -33.94
C LYS A 178 17.66 23.45 -34.22
N ARG A 179 17.69 24.26 -33.16
CA ARG A 179 17.93 25.70 -33.18
C ARG A 179 19.45 25.96 -33.19
N LYS A 180 19.96 26.58 -34.25
CA LYS A 180 21.38 26.91 -34.48
C LYS A 180 22.37 25.73 -34.66
N GLY A 181 21.99 24.48 -34.41
CA GLY A 181 22.87 23.32 -34.59
C GLY A 181 24.02 23.23 -33.57
N ALA A 182 23.90 23.94 -32.45
CA ALA A 182 24.88 23.92 -31.38
C ALA A 182 24.70 22.68 -30.47
N TRP A 183 25.81 22.21 -29.91
CA TRP A 183 25.81 21.26 -28.79
C TRP A 183 25.42 21.97 -27.50
N VAL A 184 24.50 21.38 -26.73
CA VAL A 184 24.09 21.88 -25.41
C VAL A 184 24.14 20.80 -24.34
N PHE A 185 24.29 21.25 -23.10
CA PHE A 185 24.28 20.42 -21.89
C PHE A 185 22.88 20.47 -21.27
N TYR A 186 22.11 19.38 -21.38
CA TYR A 186 20.67 19.34 -21.11
C TYR A 186 20.30 18.27 -20.05
N PRO A 187 19.31 18.50 -19.16
CA PRO A 187 18.93 17.52 -18.14
C PRO A 187 18.11 16.35 -18.72
N GLN A 188 18.53 15.11 -18.50
CA GLN A 188 17.92 13.91 -19.05
C GLN A 188 16.66 13.48 -18.26
N LEU A 189 15.54 14.15 -18.54
CA LEU A 189 14.27 13.96 -17.82
C LEU A 189 13.61 12.59 -18.04
N THR A 190 14.07 11.82 -19.04
CA THR A 190 13.63 10.44 -19.33
C THR A 190 13.58 9.55 -18.09
N TYR A 191 14.58 9.65 -17.19
CA TYR A 191 14.61 8.85 -15.97
C TYR A 191 13.57 9.27 -14.93
N ILE A 192 13.47 10.56 -14.59
CA ILE A 192 12.53 11.02 -13.55
C ILE A 192 11.08 10.83 -14.01
N ARG A 193 10.78 11.16 -15.28
CA ARG A 193 9.44 11.01 -15.86
C ARG A 193 8.99 9.56 -15.90
N HIS A 194 9.85 8.63 -16.32
CA HIS A 194 9.57 7.18 -16.27
C HIS A 194 9.20 6.72 -14.85
N ASN A 195 9.93 7.17 -13.84
CA ASN A 195 9.68 6.79 -12.45
C ASN A 195 8.39 7.42 -11.89
N ILE A 196 8.04 8.65 -12.27
CA ILE A 196 6.73 9.24 -11.94
C ILE A 196 5.60 8.40 -12.54
N VAL A 197 5.66 8.02 -13.83
CA VAL A 197 4.66 7.11 -14.43
C VAL A 197 4.60 5.77 -13.67
N ALA A 198 5.73 5.23 -13.24
CA ALA A 198 5.78 3.99 -12.46
C ALA A 198 5.19 4.12 -11.04
N LEU A 199 5.30 5.30 -10.41
CA LEU A 199 4.75 5.61 -9.08
C LEU A 199 3.26 6.00 -9.13
N GLU A 200 2.78 6.63 -10.21
CA GLU A 200 1.36 6.92 -10.43
C GLU A 200 0.56 5.65 -10.77
N THR A 201 1.07 4.83 -11.69
CA THR A 201 0.30 3.78 -12.36
C THR A 201 0.66 2.36 -11.93
N GLY A 202 1.85 2.14 -11.36
CA GLY A 202 2.37 0.80 -11.07
C GLY A 202 2.61 -0.08 -12.30
N ILE A 203 2.51 0.47 -13.53
CA ILE A 203 2.79 -0.26 -14.77
C ILE A 203 4.25 -0.75 -14.75
N ARG A 204 4.51 -1.95 -15.29
CA ARG A 204 5.85 -2.54 -15.23
C ARG A 204 6.84 -1.66 -16.02
N SER A 205 7.98 -1.36 -15.42
CA SER A 205 9.04 -0.51 -16.02
C SER A 205 9.33 -0.82 -17.50
N ILE A 206 9.32 -2.09 -17.92
CA ILE A 206 9.49 -2.49 -19.33
C ILE A 206 8.41 -1.92 -20.28
N HIS A 207 7.13 -1.96 -19.92
CA HIS A 207 6.05 -1.43 -20.75
C HIS A 207 6.06 0.11 -20.77
N ILE A 208 6.49 0.75 -19.68
CA ILE A 208 6.72 2.21 -19.65
C ILE A 208 7.89 2.57 -20.57
N ARG A 209 9.04 1.86 -20.51
CA ARG A 209 10.17 2.09 -21.42
C ARG A 209 9.76 1.96 -22.89
N TRP A 210 8.92 0.98 -23.22
CA TRP A 210 8.45 0.70 -24.57
C TRP A 210 7.07 1.33 -24.90
N LEU A 211 6.68 2.40 -24.21
CA LEU A 211 5.42 3.11 -24.45
C LEU A 211 5.46 3.89 -25.78
N GLU A 212 4.51 3.61 -26.67
CA GLU A 212 4.47 4.11 -28.05
C GLU A 212 4.10 5.60 -28.14
N LYS A 213 5.05 6.41 -28.64
CA LYS A 213 4.98 7.87 -28.85
C LYS A 213 3.82 8.31 -29.75
N ARG A 214 3.41 7.46 -30.69
CA ARG A 214 2.36 7.70 -31.69
C ARG A 214 0.94 7.42 -31.18
N THR A 215 0.75 6.58 -30.15
CA THR A 215 -0.58 6.05 -29.80
C THR A 215 -1.00 6.16 -28.34
N TYR A 216 -0.11 6.49 -27.40
CA TYR A 216 -0.48 6.53 -25.98
C TYR A 216 -1.66 7.48 -25.67
N ASP A 217 -1.79 8.56 -26.44
CA ASP A 217 -2.83 9.60 -26.32
C ASP A 217 -4.05 9.40 -27.26
N VAL A 218 -4.24 8.21 -27.84
CA VAL A 218 -5.34 7.92 -28.79
C VAL A 218 -6.75 8.16 -28.24
N HIS A 219 -6.93 8.07 -26.92
CA HIS A 219 -8.23 8.28 -26.25
C HIS A 219 -8.41 9.70 -25.68
N ILE A 220 -7.47 10.61 -25.94
CA ILE A 220 -7.46 11.95 -25.34
C ILE A 220 -8.10 12.98 -26.27
N ASP A 221 -9.28 13.47 -25.91
CA ASP A 221 -9.94 14.58 -26.62
C ASP A 221 -9.21 15.91 -26.37
N ARG A 222 -8.30 16.25 -27.28
CA ARG A 222 -7.53 17.51 -27.26
C ARG A 222 -8.35 18.76 -27.55
N SER A 223 -9.65 18.67 -27.85
CA SER A 223 -10.53 19.85 -28.04
C SER A 223 -11.01 20.49 -26.73
N LYS A 224 -10.78 19.83 -25.58
CA LYS A 224 -11.24 20.24 -24.26
C LYS A 224 -10.08 20.20 -23.24
N PRO A 225 -10.18 20.89 -22.09
CA PRO A 225 -9.31 20.63 -20.95
C PRO A 225 -9.38 19.16 -20.52
N LEU A 226 -8.25 18.59 -20.12
CA LEU A 226 -8.18 17.18 -19.73
C LEU A 226 -9.08 16.89 -18.50
N PRO A 227 -9.91 15.83 -18.53
CA PRO A 227 -10.61 15.38 -17.34
C PRO A 227 -9.60 14.87 -16.28
N PRO A 228 -9.88 15.00 -14.97
CA PRO A 228 -8.93 14.60 -13.91
C PRO A 228 -8.43 13.15 -14.01
N ILE A 229 -9.26 12.27 -14.58
CA ILE A 229 -8.94 10.88 -14.88
C ILE A 229 -8.99 10.71 -16.41
N CYS A 230 -7.92 10.17 -16.98
CA CYS A 230 -7.72 9.95 -18.41
C CYS A 230 -7.46 8.47 -18.74
N GLN A 231 -7.55 8.08 -20.01
CA GLN A 231 -7.18 6.75 -20.50
C GLN A 231 -5.86 6.82 -21.30
N LEU A 232 -4.89 6.01 -20.90
CA LEU A 232 -3.55 5.91 -21.46
C LEU A 232 -3.41 4.57 -22.19
N ARG A 233 -3.24 4.58 -23.52
CA ARG A 233 -3.06 3.35 -24.31
C ARG A 233 -1.67 2.76 -24.10
N ILE A 234 -1.62 1.57 -23.50
CA ILE A 234 -0.41 0.78 -23.31
C ILE A 234 -0.31 -0.25 -24.43
N ASN A 235 0.69 -0.07 -25.30
CA ASN A 235 0.91 -0.90 -26.49
C ASN A 235 1.48 -2.31 -26.20
N THR A 236 2.03 -2.57 -25.00
CA THR A 236 2.61 -3.88 -24.63
C THR A 236 2.18 -4.35 -23.24
N ASP A 237 1.99 -5.65 -23.06
CA ASP A 237 1.78 -6.29 -21.76
C ASP A 237 2.56 -7.61 -21.67
N LYS A 238 2.55 -8.27 -20.50
CA LYS A 238 3.15 -9.58 -20.28
C LYS A 238 2.17 -10.75 -20.55
N VAL A 239 0.86 -10.50 -20.61
CA VAL A 239 -0.18 -11.53 -20.73
C VAL A 239 -1.15 -11.25 -21.88
N ASN A 240 -1.49 -9.98 -22.12
CA ASN A 240 -2.47 -9.57 -23.11
C ASN A 240 -1.85 -8.81 -24.31
N ASN A 241 -2.69 -8.56 -25.32
CA ASN A 241 -2.47 -7.49 -26.32
C ASN A 241 -2.52 -6.09 -25.67
N SER A 242 -2.37 -5.03 -26.47
CA SER A 242 -2.47 -3.65 -25.99
C SER A 242 -3.76 -3.37 -25.20
N TRP A 243 -3.65 -2.65 -24.08
CA TRP A 243 -4.74 -2.36 -23.15
C TRP A 243 -4.75 -0.87 -22.79
N ASP A 244 -5.80 -0.41 -22.11
CA ASP A 244 -5.98 0.99 -21.72
C ASP A 244 -5.91 1.13 -20.19
N ALA A 245 -5.00 2.01 -19.74
CA ALA A 245 -4.76 2.28 -18.34
C ALA A 245 -5.46 3.58 -17.91
N THR A 246 -6.23 3.50 -16.83
CA THR A 246 -6.88 4.65 -16.18
C THR A 246 -5.86 5.37 -15.29
N VAL A 247 -5.58 6.64 -15.59
CA VAL A 247 -4.49 7.42 -14.99
C VAL A 247 -4.92 8.84 -14.61
N SER A 248 -4.18 9.52 -13.71
CA SER A 248 -4.35 10.97 -13.55
C SER A 248 -4.06 11.71 -14.86
N LYS A 249 -4.76 12.83 -15.10
CA LYS A 249 -4.38 13.81 -16.14
C LYS A 249 -2.90 14.18 -16.10
N ASP A 250 -2.30 14.20 -14.91
CA ASP A 250 -0.92 14.65 -14.69
C ASP A 250 0.09 13.68 -15.32
N VAL A 251 -0.28 12.41 -15.51
CA VAL A 251 0.48 11.41 -16.28
C VAL A 251 0.46 11.73 -17.77
N ILE A 252 -0.70 12.15 -18.32
CA ILE A 252 -0.82 12.56 -19.73
C ILE A 252 -0.03 13.84 -19.95
N GLU A 253 -0.18 14.86 -19.10
CA GLU A 253 0.57 16.12 -19.20
C GLU A 253 2.09 15.92 -19.08
N LEU A 254 2.55 14.93 -18.29
CA LEU A 254 3.96 14.55 -18.17
C LEU A 254 4.49 13.89 -19.45
N LEU A 255 3.71 13.00 -20.07
CA LEU A 255 4.04 12.36 -21.34
C LEU A 255 3.98 13.37 -22.51
N ASP A 256 3.07 14.35 -22.46
CA ASP A 256 3.04 15.47 -23.41
C ASP A 256 4.32 16.31 -23.32
N ARG A 257 4.75 16.69 -22.10
CA ARG A 257 6.04 17.37 -21.88
C ARG A 257 7.22 16.56 -22.44
N GLN A 258 7.20 15.24 -22.30
CA GLN A 258 8.22 14.35 -22.87
C GLN A 258 8.18 14.32 -24.41
N LYS A 259 7.00 14.11 -25.02
CA LYS A 259 6.81 14.10 -26.49
C LYS A 259 7.22 15.41 -27.14
N ASN A 260 6.90 16.54 -26.51
CA ASN A 260 7.27 17.88 -26.97
C ASN A 260 8.79 18.09 -26.88
N MET A 261 9.42 17.74 -25.75
CA MET A 261 10.88 17.81 -25.55
C MET A 261 11.66 17.02 -26.62
N LEU A 262 11.16 15.86 -27.07
CA LEU A 262 11.82 15.08 -28.14
C LEU A 262 11.89 15.81 -29.50
N THR A 263 11.15 16.90 -29.70
CA THR A 263 11.19 17.68 -30.96
C THR A 263 12.35 18.68 -31.03
N TRP A 264 13.06 18.90 -29.92
CA TRP A 264 14.09 19.94 -29.78
C TRP A 264 15.47 19.54 -30.33
N PHE A 265 15.73 18.24 -30.40
CA PHE A 265 17.02 17.66 -30.75
C PHE A 265 17.10 17.26 -32.24
N ASN A 266 18.29 17.40 -32.84
CA ASN A 266 18.57 16.97 -34.22
C ASN A 266 19.04 15.51 -34.26
N ASP A 267 18.26 14.62 -33.63
CA ASP A 267 18.58 13.20 -33.50
C ASP A 267 17.52 12.34 -34.21
N PRO A 268 17.84 11.76 -35.40
CA PRO A 268 16.91 10.91 -36.15
C PRO A 268 16.39 9.71 -35.35
N ALA A 269 17.25 9.12 -34.51
CA ALA A 269 16.95 7.91 -33.76
C ALA A 269 15.81 8.07 -32.74
N LEU A 270 15.45 9.32 -32.37
CA LEU A 270 14.27 9.63 -31.54
C LEU A 270 12.93 9.38 -32.26
N ASN A 271 12.96 9.03 -33.55
CA ASN A 271 11.78 8.77 -34.38
C ASN A 271 11.86 7.46 -35.17
N GLU A 272 13.00 6.76 -35.12
CA GLU A 272 13.20 5.46 -35.73
C GLU A 272 12.58 4.33 -34.90
N GLU A 273 12.14 3.27 -35.57
CA GLU A 273 11.42 2.16 -34.94
C GLU A 273 12.39 1.06 -34.49
N ALA A 274 12.32 0.66 -33.22
CA ALA A 274 13.08 -0.47 -32.69
C ALA A 274 12.15 -1.64 -32.36
N TRP A 275 12.61 -2.86 -32.63
CA TRP A 275 11.94 -4.09 -32.20
C TRP A 275 11.78 -4.14 -30.67
N TYR A 276 10.63 -4.57 -30.16
CA TYR A 276 10.36 -4.62 -28.72
C TYR A 276 11.37 -5.51 -27.97
N ASP A 277 11.97 -4.93 -26.91
CA ASP A 277 13.12 -5.46 -26.16
C ASP A 277 14.26 -6.01 -27.05
N TYR A 278 14.37 -5.47 -28.27
CA TYR A 278 15.31 -5.80 -29.34
C TYR A 278 15.15 -7.21 -29.98
N HIS A 279 14.01 -7.88 -29.81
CA HIS A 279 13.71 -9.18 -30.42
C HIS A 279 12.83 -9.05 -31.67
N GLN A 280 13.26 -9.61 -32.81
CA GLN A 280 12.55 -9.48 -34.09
C GLN A 280 11.22 -10.25 -34.10
N ASP A 281 11.18 -11.42 -33.46
CA ASP A 281 10.00 -12.30 -33.36
C ASP A 281 8.97 -11.83 -32.30
N SER A 282 9.10 -10.58 -31.81
CA SER A 282 8.20 -10.07 -30.78
C SER A 282 6.79 -9.82 -31.33
N PRO A 283 5.72 -10.30 -30.66
CA PRO A 283 4.34 -10.07 -31.10
C PRO A 283 3.92 -8.59 -31.04
N PHE A 284 4.71 -7.74 -30.38
CA PHE A 284 4.50 -6.29 -30.33
C PHE A 284 5.18 -5.52 -31.49
N GLY A 285 5.94 -6.21 -32.33
CA GLY A 285 6.59 -5.65 -33.52
C GLY A 285 7.63 -4.58 -33.20
N ARG A 286 7.62 -3.49 -33.99
CA ARG A 286 8.50 -2.33 -33.85
C ARG A 286 7.75 -1.15 -33.25
N ILE A 287 8.45 -0.38 -32.41
CA ILE A 287 7.90 0.68 -31.56
C ILE A 287 8.78 1.93 -31.66
N VAL A 288 8.18 3.12 -31.69
CA VAL A 288 8.86 4.39 -31.42
C VAL A 288 8.57 4.79 -29.98
N SER A 289 9.55 4.59 -29.09
CA SER A 289 9.36 4.89 -27.67
C SER A 289 9.26 6.41 -27.41
N ILE A 290 8.41 6.78 -26.45
CA ILE A 290 8.37 8.12 -25.84
C ILE A 290 9.50 8.33 -24.80
N PHE A 291 10.18 7.26 -24.38
CA PHE A 291 11.37 7.25 -23.53
C PHE A 291 12.61 6.67 -24.27
N PRO A 292 13.01 7.27 -25.42
CA PRO A 292 14.14 6.77 -26.21
C PRO A 292 15.48 6.97 -25.50
N LYS A 293 16.52 6.22 -25.90
CA LYS A 293 17.90 6.44 -25.43
C LYS A 293 18.58 7.66 -26.08
N GLY A 294 18.30 7.92 -27.36
CA GLY A 294 19.01 8.91 -28.18
C GLY A 294 20.32 8.37 -28.75
N GLY A 295 20.77 8.93 -29.87
CA GLY A 295 21.92 8.50 -30.67
C GLY A 295 21.72 7.18 -31.45
N GLU A 296 20.95 6.25 -30.88
CA GLU A 296 20.59 4.96 -31.48
C GLU A 296 19.10 4.65 -31.24
N PRO A 297 18.41 3.91 -32.14
CA PRO A 297 16.99 3.60 -31.97
C PRO A 297 16.69 2.73 -30.74
N GLY A 298 15.51 2.93 -30.15
CA GLY A 298 15.01 2.16 -29.01
C GLY A 298 15.26 2.82 -27.64
N VAL A 299 15.38 1.99 -26.60
CA VAL A 299 15.22 2.40 -25.20
C VAL A 299 16.48 2.16 -24.36
N LEU A 300 16.64 2.92 -23.27
CA LEU A 300 17.67 2.68 -22.26
C LEU A 300 17.48 1.30 -21.59
N ASN A 301 18.59 0.63 -21.25
CA ASN A 301 18.56 -0.70 -20.65
C ASN A 301 17.97 -0.67 -19.22
N SER A 302 17.57 -1.83 -18.71
CA SER A 302 16.92 -1.97 -17.40
C SER A 302 17.85 -1.66 -16.21
N GLU A 303 19.16 -1.86 -16.36
CA GLU A 303 20.16 -1.56 -15.33
C GLU A 303 20.33 -0.05 -15.13
N SER A 304 20.35 0.75 -16.20
CA SER A 304 20.40 2.21 -16.14
C SER A 304 19.25 2.78 -15.30
N TYR A 305 18.02 2.29 -15.51
CA TYR A 305 16.87 2.69 -14.68
C TYR A 305 16.97 2.19 -13.24
N ALA A 306 17.47 0.97 -12.99
CA ALA A 306 17.65 0.45 -11.63
C ALA A 306 18.73 1.22 -10.84
N LYS A 307 19.84 1.58 -11.50
CA LYS A 307 20.94 2.38 -10.95
C LYS A 307 20.52 3.81 -10.68
N TYR A 308 19.72 4.42 -11.57
CA TYR A 308 19.10 5.71 -11.31
C TYR A 308 18.12 5.63 -10.13
N PHE A 309 17.24 4.62 -10.10
CA PHE A 309 16.23 4.46 -9.06
C PHE A 309 16.85 4.37 -7.66
N LYS A 310 17.88 3.54 -7.46
CA LYS A 310 18.57 3.46 -6.16
C LYS A 310 19.17 4.80 -5.72
N ARG A 311 19.72 5.58 -6.66
CA ARG A 311 20.23 6.94 -6.38
C ARG A 311 19.11 7.92 -6.04
N LEU A 312 17.98 7.86 -6.74
CA LEU A 312 16.79 8.67 -6.43
C LEU A 312 16.23 8.34 -5.04
N ILE A 313 16.15 7.06 -4.67
CA ILE A 313 15.70 6.65 -3.33
C ILE A 313 16.68 7.11 -2.23
N TYR A 314 18.00 7.05 -2.44
CA TYR A 314 18.95 7.65 -1.49
C TYR A 314 18.75 9.16 -1.32
N SER A 315 18.49 9.88 -2.42
CA SER A 315 18.15 11.31 -2.40
C SER A 315 16.89 11.59 -1.56
N PHE A 316 15.89 10.71 -1.68
CA PHE A 316 14.64 10.78 -0.92
C PHE A 316 14.82 10.39 0.56
N ASP A 317 15.66 9.42 0.88
CA ASP A 317 15.97 9.05 2.26
C ASP A 317 16.74 10.17 3.00
N LEU A 318 17.61 10.90 2.30
CA LEU A 318 18.22 12.13 2.83
C LEU A 318 17.16 13.23 3.08
N PHE A 319 16.19 13.40 2.17
CA PHE A 319 15.07 14.34 2.33
C PHE A 319 14.19 13.99 3.54
N CYS A 320 13.82 12.71 3.70
CA CYS A 320 13.07 12.20 4.84
C CYS A 320 13.78 12.50 6.17
N ARG A 321 15.05 12.11 6.29
CA ARG A 321 15.82 12.24 7.54
C ARG A 321 16.10 13.70 7.90
N TYR A 322 16.54 14.52 6.95
CA TYR A 322 17.11 15.84 7.26
C TYR A 322 16.18 17.03 7.02
N GLN A 323 15.18 16.92 6.14
CA GLN A 323 14.23 18.02 5.88
C GLN A 323 12.84 17.77 6.45
N LEU A 324 12.32 16.54 6.36
CA LEU A 324 11.03 16.18 6.98
C LEU A 324 11.15 15.76 8.45
N GLY A 325 12.33 15.33 8.90
CA GLY A 325 12.54 14.81 10.27
C GLY A 325 11.84 13.48 10.54
N ILE A 326 11.63 12.65 9.52
CA ILE A 326 10.99 11.33 9.61
C ILE A 326 11.99 10.21 9.32
N GLU A 327 11.64 8.97 9.70
CA GLU A 327 12.47 7.79 9.41
C GLU A 327 12.67 7.59 7.89
N SER A 328 13.86 7.12 7.49
CA SER A 328 14.16 6.80 6.08
C SER A 328 13.55 5.46 5.65
N THR A 329 13.28 5.29 4.36
CA THR A 329 12.68 4.07 3.80
C THR A 329 13.62 2.87 3.82
N ASN A 330 14.94 3.11 3.85
CA ASN A 330 15.98 2.08 3.95
C ASN A 330 16.93 2.39 5.11
N ALA A 331 17.75 1.39 5.47
CA ALA A 331 18.92 1.61 6.31
C ALA A 331 19.91 2.55 5.62
N MET A 332 20.46 3.50 6.39
CA MET A 332 21.36 4.54 5.90
C MET A 332 22.81 4.24 6.35
N PRO A 333 23.85 4.65 5.58
CA PRO A 333 25.25 4.43 5.97
C PRO A 333 25.58 5.02 7.34
N GLU A 334 26.31 4.27 8.17
CA GLU A 334 26.65 4.64 9.55
C GLU A 334 27.39 5.99 9.64
N ALA A 335 28.22 6.31 8.65
CA ALA A 335 28.94 7.59 8.54
C ALA A 335 28.05 8.82 8.28
N LEU A 336 26.72 8.65 8.14
CA LEU A 336 25.76 9.76 8.26
C LEU A 336 25.38 10.05 9.71
N GLY A 337 25.73 9.20 10.68
CA GLY A 337 25.59 9.48 12.11
C GLY A 337 26.39 10.72 12.54
N ASP A 338 27.53 10.95 11.90
CA ASP A 338 28.43 12.10 12.14
C ASP A 338 27.89 13.44 11.59
N LEU A 339 26.73 13.44 10.92
CA LEU A 339 26.12 14.64 10.33
C LEU A 339 24.76 14.91 10.98
N GLU A 340 24.70 15.98 11.78
CA GLU A 340 23.46 16.52 12.37
C GLU A 340 22.52 17.13 11.33
N THR A 341 23.08 17.82 10.32
CA THR A 341 22.34 18.49 9.23
C THR A 341 23.05 18.31 7.90
N VAL A 342 22.35 18.57 6.79
CA VAL A 342 22.93 18.63 5.43
C VAL A 342 22.51 19.88 4.66
N ASP A 343 22.01 20.91 5.35
CA ASP A 343 21.40 22.11 4.73
C ASP A 343 22.41 23.00 4.00
N ASN A 344 23.71 22.84 4.31
CA ASN A 344 24.77 23.52 3.60
C ASN A 344 25.44 22.59 2.56
N PRO A 345 25.93 23.14 1.43
CA PRO A 345 26.50 22.34 0.34
C PRO A 345 27.70 21.46 0.70
N ARG A 346 28.45 21.78 1.76
CA ARG A 346 29.68 21.06 2.14
C ARG A 346 29.32 19.75 2.83
N ASP A 347 28.36 19.79 3.76
CA ASP A 347 27.86 18.59 4.45
C ASP A 347 26.93 17.77 3.55
N TYR A 348 26.14 18.43 2.69
CA TYR A 348 25.44 17.73 1.60
C TYR A 348 26.42 16.96 0.70
N LEU A 349 27.54 17.57 0.28
CA LEU A 349 28.58 16.89 -0.50
C LEU A 349 29.23 15.71 0.25
N LYS A 350 29.37 15.77 1.59
CA LYS A 350 29.81 14.59 2.39
C LYS A 350 28.80 13.45 2.24
N ALA A 351 27.51 13.72 2.47
CA ALA A 351 26.45 12.73 2.32
C ALA A 351 26.38 12.16 0.88
N LEU A 352 26.55 12.99 -0.15
CA LEU A 352 26.57 12.51 -1.55
C LEU A 352 27.77 11.61 -1.89
N LYS A 353 28.86 11.62 -1.12
CA LYS A 353 30.00 10.71 -1.32
C LYS A 353 29.70 9.27 -0.87
N LEU A 354 28.74 9.09 0.05
CA LEU A 354 28.32 7.78 0.56
C LEU A 354 27.26 7.07 -0.33
N VAL A 355 26.93 7.65 -1.50
CA VAL A 355 25.87 7.15 -2.40
C VAL A 355 26.07 5.70 -2.85
N GLU A 356 27.32 5.24 -3.02
CA GLU A 356 27.57 3.86 -3.48
C GLU A 356 27.38 2.83 -2.38
N ASP A 357 27.61 3.20 -1.12
CA ASP A 357 27.32 2.36 0.05
C ASP A 357 25.81 2.35 0.36
N ALA A 358 25.16 3.50 0.32
CA ALA A 358 23.70 3.58 0.43
C ALA A 358 23.00 2.74 -0.67
N CYS A 359 23.50 2.76 -1.91
CA CYS A 359 22.97 1.92 -2.98
C CYS A 359 23.11 0.40 -2.71
N LYS A 360 23.97 -0.05 -1.79
CA LYS A 360 24.04 -1.45 -1.35
C LYS A 360 22.92 -1.78 -0.35
N LEU A 361 22.60 -0.84 0.56
CA LEU A 361 21.60 -0.98 1.61
C LEU A 361 20.15 -0.89 1.11
N ILE A 362 19.89 -0.17 0.01
CA ILE A 362 18.52 0.01 -0.52
C ILE A 362 17.94 -1.31 -1.03
N GLU A 363 16.86 -1.80 -0.41
CA GLU A 363 16.13 -3.00 -0.85
C GLU A 363 15.13 -2.70 -1.98
N HIS A 364 14.62 -1.46 -2.05
CA HIS A 364 13.62 -1.07 -3.03
C HIS A 364 14.17 -1.11 -4.47
N THR A 365 13.29 -1.45 -5.41
CA THR A 365 13.58 -1.56 -6.84
C THR A 365 12.49 -0.88 -7.67
N PRO A 366 12.64 -0.66 -8.99
CA PRO A 366 11.55 -0.19 -9.84
C PRO A 366 10.29 -1.08 -9.82
N HIS A 367 10.36 -2.29 -9.27
CA HIS A 367 9.20 -3.16 -9.03
C HIS A 367 8.45 -2.81 -7.72
N SER A 368 9.10 -2.18 -6.75
CA SER A 368 8.49 -1.71 -5.48
C SER A 368 7.42 -0.64 -5.71
N CYS A 369 7.56 0.17 -6.78
CA CYS A 369 6.53 1.12 -7.20
C CYS A 369 5.19 0.41 -7.46
N ARG A 370 5.19 -0.69 -8.24
CA ARG A 370 4.00 -1.51 -8.51
C ARG A 370 3.41 -2.14 -7.24
N VAL A 371 4.23 -2.48 -6.24
CA VAL A 371 3.71 -3.00 -4.96
C VAL A 371 3.01 -1.90 -4.19
N SER A 372 3.67 -0.74 -4.04
CA SER A 372 3.17 0.39 -3.26
C SER A 372 1.89 0.98 -3.87
N VAL A 373 1.83 1.13 -5.20
CA VAL A 373 0.61 1.52 -5.94
C VAL A 373 -0.57 0.58 -5.62
N VAL A 374 -0.36 -0.74 -5.64
CA VAL A 374 -1.44 -1.69 -5.27
C VAL A 374 -1.79 -1.56 -3.79
N SER A 375 -0.81 -1.43 -2.90
CA SER A 375 -1.02 -1.23 -1.45
C SER A 375 -1.75 0.08 -1.10
N GLU A 376 -1.63 1.14 -1.91
CA GLU A 376 -2.47 2.35 -1.80
C GLU A 376 -3.87 2.10 -2.36
N TYR A 377 -4.00 1.76 -3.64
CA TYR A 377 -5.32 1.71 -4.27
C TYR A 377 -6.24 0.64 -3.65
N ILE A 378 -5.72 -0.43 -3.06
CA ILE A 378 -6.56 -1.49 -2.44
C ILE A 378 -7.31 -1.04 -1.16
N ARG A 379 -7.01 0.17 -0.67
CA ARG A 379 -7.75 0.84 0.42
C ARG A 379 -9.10 1.36 -0.03
N ILE A 380 -9.22 1.66 -1.32
CA ILE A 380 -10.29 2.45 -1.92
C ILE A 380 -10.90 1.81 -3.18
N LEU A 381 -10.26 0.79 -3.77
CA LEU A 381 -10.71 0.10 -4.97
C LEU A 381 -10.62 -1.43 -4.83
N PRO A 382 -11.56 -2.20 -5.41
CA PRO A 382 -11.46 -3.66 -5.48
C PRO A 382 -10.22 -4.15 -6.25
N PRO A 383 -9.68 -5.35 -5.92
CA PRO A 383 -8.49 -5.89 -6.58
C PRO A 383 -8.63 -6.06 -8.10
N HIS A 384 -9.84 -6.37 -8.59
CA HIS A 384 -10.11 -6.52 -10.02
C HIS A 384 -10.02 -5.19 -10.79
N ILE A 385 -10.47 -4.08 -10.18
CA ILE A 385 -10.36 -2.74 -10.79
C ILE A 385 -8.89 -2.35 -10.92
N ILE A 386 -8.10 -2.56 -9.86
CA ILE A 386 -6.66 -2.28 -9.84
C ILE A 386 -5.91 -3.18 -10.85
N GLY A 387 -6.36 -4.43 -11.01
CA GLY A 387 -5.82 -5.36 -11.99
C GLY A 387 -6.08 -4.95 -13.43
N ALA A 388 -7.36 -4.76 -13.79
CA ALA A 388 -7.80 -4.49 -15.15
C ALA A 388 -7.44 -3.08 -15.63
N TYR A 389 -7.73 -2.05 -14.82
CA TYR A 389 -7.71 -0.66 -15.25
C TYR A 389 -6.47 0.13 -14.83
N ILE A 390 -5.78 -0.23 -13.73
CA ILE A 390 -4.62 0.54 -13.26
C ILE A 390 -3.30 -0.14 -13.66
N THR A 391 -3.15 -1.44 -13.36
CA THR A 391 -1.83 -2.08 -13.36
C THR A 391 -1.57 -3.07 -14.51
N GLY A 392 -2.59 -3.53 -15.24
CA GLY A 392 -2.43 -4.56 -16.27
C GLY A 392 -2.05 -5.91 -15.66
N HIS A 393 -2.91 -6.45 -14.79
CA HIS A 393 -2.85 -7.84 -14.31
C HIS A 393 -4.07 -8.61 -14.81
N ALA A 394 -3.83 -9.69 -15.55
CA ALA A 394 -4.88 -10.56 -16.07
C ALA A 394 -5.58 -11.43 -15.01
N THR A 395 -5.04 -11.55 -13.79
CA THR A 395 -5.69 -12.27 -12.68
C THR A 395 -5.65 -11.48 -11.37
N GLU A 396 -6.77 -11.48 -10.65
CA GLU A 396 -6.95 -10.81 -9.36
C GLU A 396 -5.97 -11.32 -8.28
N GLU A 397 -5.64 -12.61 -8.33
CA GLU A 397 -4.64 -13.27 -7.49
C GLU A 397 -3.29 -12.56 -7.54
N HIS A 398 -2.93 -12.06 -8.72
CA HIS A 398 -1.66 -11.38 -8.95
C HIS A 398 -1.65 -9.94 -8.41
N VAL A 399 -2.84 -9.34 -8.19
CA VAL A 399 -3.02 -8.07 -7.46
C VAL A 399 -3.04 -8.33 -5.95
N MET A 400 -3.81 -9.34 -5.51
CA MET A 400 -3.88 -9.83 -4.13
C MET A 400 -2.56 -10.41 -3.60
N TYR A 401 -1.58 -10.58 -4.47
CA TYR A 401 -0.20 -10.85 -4.09
C TYR A 401 0.55 -9.58 -3.61
N TYR A 402 0.32 -8.44 -4.27
CA TYR A 402 0.93 -7.16 -3.91
C TYR A 402 0.17 -6.41 -2.81
N ALA A 403 -1.05 -6.85 -2.51
CA ALA A 403 -1.90 -6.40 -1.41
C ALA A 403 -1.27 -6.66 -0.02
N LYS A 404 -0.26 -5.88 0.36
CA LYS A 404 0.08 -5.66 1.76
C LYS A 404 -0.83 -4.54 2.27
N VAL A 405 -1.80 -4.89 3.11
CA VAL A 405 -2.52 -3.89 3.90
C VAL A 405 -1.51 -3.35 4.91
N ASP A 406 -1.13 -2.09 4.77
CA ASP A 406 -0.10 -1.47 5.58
C ASP A 406 -0.57 -1.39 7.05
N PRO A 407 0.22 -1.88 8.04
CA PRO A 407 -0.04 -1.62 9.45
C PRO A 407 -0.18 -0.12 9.75
N ALA A 408 0.51 0.76 9.02
CA ALA A 408 0.35 2.21 9.13
C ALA A 408 -0.98 2.72 8.54
N TYR A 409 -1.64 1.99 7.62
CA TYR A 409 -3.02 2.29 7.18
C TYR A 409 -4.08 1.71 8.10
N LEU A 410 -3.88 0.51 8.65
CA LEU A 410 -4.71 0.01 9.76
C LEU A 410 -4.62 1.00 10.94
N LYS A 411 -3.43 1.51 11.23
CA LYS A 411 -3.23 2.65 12.14
C LYS A 411 -3.87 3.95 11.64
N THR A 412 -3.75 4.35 10.37
CA THR A 412 -4.37 5.63 9.92
C THR A 412 -5.90 5.59 10.03
N ALA A 413 -6.51 4.46 9.64
CA ALA A 413 -7.92 4.19 9.86
C ALA A 413 -8.28 4.18 11.36
N SER A 414 -7.36 3.72 12.24
CA SER A 414 -7.52 3.74 13.71
C SER A 414 -6.97 4.98 14.44
N GLN A 415 -6.37 5.96 13.75
CA GLN A 415 -5.81 7.22 14.28
C GLN A 415 -6.73 8.43 14.04
N HIS A 416 -7.78 8.27 13.23
CA HIS A 416 -8.85 9.25 13.06
C HIS A 416 -9.84 9.30 14.26
N GLN A 417 -9.53 8.64 15.38
CA GLN A 417 -10.29 8.62 16.65
C GLN A 417 -9.52 9.30 17.78
N LYS A 418 -10.23 10.07 18.63
CA LYS A 418 -9.85 10.67 19.93
C LYS A 418 -11.18 11.07 20.62
N VAL A 419 -11.38 11.14 21.94
CA VAL A 419 -10.59 10.87 23.19
C VAL A 419 -11.64 10.88 24.34
N SER A 420 -11.51 10.30 25.55
CA SER A 420 -10.37 9.72 26.30
C SER A 420 -10.80 8.43 27.04
N VAL A 421 -9.89 7.86 27.85
CA VAL A 421 -10.17 6.81 28.86
C VAL A 421 -9.72 7.26 30.28
N GLU A 422 -9.07 8.42 30.42
CA GLU A 422 -8.34 8.82 31.64
C GLU A 422 -9.19 9.23 32.86
N GLN A 423 -10.54 9.22 32.79
CA GLN A 423 -11.39 9.66 33.90
C GLN A 423 -12.47 8.64 34.30
N ASN A 424 -12.29 8.11 35.51
CA ASN A 424 -13.13 7.20 36.29
C ASN A 424 -13.29 5.76 35.80
N TRP A 425 -13.16 4.82 36.75
CA TRP A 425 -13.47 3.40 36.63
C TRP A 425 -14.93 3.17 36.20
N LEU A 426 -15.14 2.89 34.91
CA LEU A 426 -16.44 2.44 34.39
C LEU A 426 -16.30 1.22 33.47
N LEU A 427 -15.80 0.11 34.02
CA LEU A 427 -16.03 -1.23 33.46
C LEU A 427 -17.53 -1.54 33.28
N ASP A 428 -18.39 -0.91 34.08
CA ASP A 428 -19.83 -1.21 34.17
C ASP A 428 -20.74 -0.23 33.37
N ARG A 429 -20.16 0.69 32.60
CA ARG A 429 -20.84 1.22 31.39
C ARG A 429 -20.18 0.62 30.15
N PRO A 430 -20.95 0.21 29.13
CA PRO A 430 -20.36 -0.13 27.84
C PRO A 430 -19.81 1.14 27.20
N GLY A 431 -18.48 1.29 27.17
CA GLY A 431 -17.79 2.35 26.41
C GLY A 431 -17.85 2.14 24.88
N MET A 432 -18.72 1.25 24.41
CA MET A 432 -18.93 0.89 23.02
C MET A 432 -20.43 0.76 22.79
N SER A 433 -20.91 1.23 21.63
CA SER A 433 -22.35 1.39 21.40
C SER A 433 -23.13 0.08 21.48
N THR A 434 -24.25 0.13 22.18
CA THR A 434 -25.24 -0.94 22.31
C THR A 434 -26.29 -0.93 21.19
N ILE A 435 -26.17 -0.04 20.19
CA ILE A 435 -27.11 0.07 19.08
C ILE A 435 -27.26 -1.26 18.32
N LYS A 436 -28.52 -1.64 18.11
CA LYS A 436 -28.94 -2.81 17.34
C LYS A 436 -29.90 -2.37 16.24
N ALA A 437 -29.32 -1.92 15.12
CA ALA A 437 -30.04 -1.50 13.92
C ALA A 437 -31.01 -2.59 13.38
N GLU A 438 -30.72 -3.85 13.67
CA GLU A 438 -31.50 -5.03 13.38
C GLU A 438 -32.75 -5.22 14.26
N ASP A 439 -32.78 -4.66 15.48
CA ASP A 439 -33.86 -4.91 16.44
C ASP A 439 -35.17 -4.21 16.04
N VAL A 440 -36.29 -4.91 16.26
CA VAL A 440 -37.65 -4.42 15.95
C VAL A 440 -37.99 -3.12 16.70
N THR A 441 -37.40 -2.94 17.88
CA THR A 441 -37.56 -1.77 18.74
C THR A 441 -36.61 -0.61 18.40
N SER A 442 -35.61 -0.80 17.53
CA SER A 442 -34.68 0.27 17.14
C SER A 442 -35.38 1.46 16.49
N LYS A 443 -34.87 2.66 16.71
CA LYS A 443 -35.33 3.88 16.04
C LYS A 443 -35.24 3.76 14.53
N LEU A 444 -34.18 3.12 14.01
CA LEU A 444 -34.01 2.88 12.58
C LEU A 444 -35.20 2.09 12.02
N GLN A 445 -35.50 0.92 12.59
CA GLN A 445 -36.57 0.06 12.07
C GLN A 445 -37.97 0.63 12.37
N GLN A 446 -38.15 1.36 13.47
CA GLN A 446 -39.37 2.14 13.72
C GLN A 446 -39.56 3.26 12.69
N ALA A 447 -38.53 4.04 12.37
CA ALA A 447 -38.60 5.15 11.44
C ALA A 447 -38.92 4.65 10.02
N PHE A 448 -38.22 3.60 9.55
CA PHE A 448 -38.50 2.98 8.25
C PHE A 448 -39.93 2.42 8.14
N ARG A 449 -40.54 1.95 9.24
CA ARG A 449 -41.97 1.59 9.30
C ARG A 449 -42.92 2.80 9.26
N ARG A 450 -42.52 3.96 9.82
CA ARG A 450 -43.32 5.21 9.77
C ARG A 450 -43.27 5.83 8.37
N ASN A 451 -42.08 5.97 7.78
CA ASN A 451 -41.86 6.48 6.43
C ASN A 451 -40.44 6.11 5.92
N LYS A 452 -40.33 5.27 4.88
CA LYS A 452 -39.04 4.81 4.34
C LYS A 452 -38.25 5.97 3.72
N GLU A 453 -38.93 6.76 2.89
CA GLU A 453 -38.34 7.76 2.00
C GLU A 453 -37.62 8.88 2.78
N MET A 454 -38.22 9.35 3.87
CA MET A 454 -37.61 10.33 4.78
C MET A 454 -36.60 9.69 5.75
N SER A 455 -36.80 8.45 6.18
CA SER A 455 -35.83 7.75 7.04
C SER A 455 -34.48 7.48 6.35
N LEU A 456 -34.50 7.25 5.03
CA LEU A 456 -33.27 7.19 4.22
C LEU A 456 -32.46 8.51 4.31
N VAL A 457 -33.11 9.66 4.50
CA VAL A 457 -32.47 10.98 4.62
C VAL A 457 -32.02 11.27 6.06
N ASP A 458 -32.84 10.97 7.06
CA ASP A 458 -32.53 11.20 8.48
C ASP A 458 -31.32 10.38 8.97
N PHE A 459 -31.24 9.11 8.58
CA PHE A 459 -30.20 8.18 9.01
C PHE A 459 -28.98 8.15 8.06
N GLY A 460 -28.93 9.04 7.05
CA GLY A 460 -27.79 9.15 6.13
C GLY A 460 -27.54 7.87 5.35
N ALA A 461 -28.58 7.32 4.74
CA ALA A 461 -28.48 6.04 4.03
C ALA A 461 -27.64 6.15 2.76
N ILE A 462 -26.71 5.22 2.59
CA ILE A 462 -25.86 5.06 1.41
C ILE A 462 -25.96 3.63 0.86
N SER A 463 -25.82 3.48 -0.46
CA SER A 463 -25.52 2.22 -1.14
C SER A 463 -24.47 2.50 -2.22
N PHE A 464 -23.80 1.46 -2.72
CA PHE A 464 -23.01 1.60 -3.94
C PHE A 464 -23.95 1.59 -5.15
N ASP A 465 -23.57 2.31 -6.21
CA ASP A 465 -24.33 2.35 -7.46
C ASP A 465 -23.66 1.47 -8.51
N ARG A 466 -24.48 0.77 -9.32
CA ARG A 466 -24.05 0.00 -10.49
C ARG A 466 -24.64 0.63 -11.74
N GLU A 467 -23.79 1.25 -12.54
CA GLU A 467 -24.16 1.77 -13.85
C GLU A 467 -24.22 0.62 -14.88
N THR A 468 -25.32 0.54 -15.61
CA THR A 468 -25.42 -0.23 -16.85
C THR A 468 -25.59 0.74 -18.02
N LYS A 469 -25.66 0.24 -19.27
CA LYS A 469 -25.80 1.12 -20.44
C LYS A 469 -27.11 1.92 -20.47
N ASP A 470 -28.14 1.42 -19.78
CA ASP A 470 -29.52 1.91 -19.88
C ASP A 470 -30.10 2.34 -18.52
N GLU A 471 -29.65 1.76 -17.40
CA GLU A 471 -30.16 2.04 -16.04
C GLU A 471 -29.05 2.07 -14.96
N VAL A 472 -29.30 2.82 -13.87
CA VAL A 472 -28.48 2.82 -12.63
C VAL A 472 -29.18 2.02 -11.54
N GLN A 473 -28.52 0.98 -11.04
CA GLN A 473 -29.04 0.10 -9.99
C GLN A 473 -28.41 0.43 -8.63
N SER A 474 -29.25 0.61 -7.60
CA SER A 474 -28.82 1.03 -6.26
C SER A 474 -29.82 0.60 -5.19
N GLY A 475 -29.33 0.17 -4.02
CA GLY A 475 -30.17 -0.27 -2.89
C GLY A 475 -31.21 0.75 -2.47
N ILE A 476 -30.84 2.04 -2.40
CA ILE A 476 -31.75 3.14 -2.07
C ILE A 476 -32.93 3.24 -3.05
N ILE A 477 -32.70 2.99 -4.34
CA ILE A 477 -33.76 3.02 -5.38
C ILE A 477 -34.73 1.85 -5.15
N ILE A 478 -34.20 0.64 -4.95
CA ILE A 478 -35.01 -0.57 -4.76
C ILE A 478 -35.81 -0.52 -3.44
N ALA A 479 -35.25 -0.01 -2.34
CA ALA A 479 -35.96 0.09 -1.06
C ALA A 479 -37.11 1.13 -1.06
N ARG A 480 -37.06 2.13 -1.96
CA ARG A 480 -38.21 3.03 -2.20
C ARG A 480 -39.35 2.29 -2.90
N GLN A 481 -39.04 1.47 -3.90
CA GLN A 481 -40.01 0.71 -4.68
C GLN A 481 -40.66 -0.46 -3.91
N ARG A 482 -39.91 -1.11 -3.00
CA ARG A 482 -40.36 -2.33 -2.30
C ARG A 482 -41.12 -2.05 -0.98
N SER A 483 -41.87 -3.06 -0.52
CA SER A 483 -42.55 -3.06 0.78
C SER A 483 -41.56 -3.22 1.94
N ILE A 484 -41.92 -2.68 3.11
CA ILE A 484 -41.09 -2.74 4.33
C ILE A 484 -40.77 -4.18 4.74
N ASP A 485 -41.70 -5.12 4.55
CA ASP A 485 -41.57 -6.54 4.94
C ASP A 485 -40.58 -7.33 4.07
N SER A 486 -40.15 -6.75 2.93
CA SER A 486 -39.09 -7.33 2.08
C SER A 486 -37.68 -6.84 2.42
N LEU A 487 -37.57 -5.85 3.32
CA LEU A 487 -36.30 -5.31 3.78
C LEU A 487 -35.81 -6.13 5.00
N ALA A 488 -34.75 -6.91 4.83
CA ALA A 488 -34.06 -7.53 5.96
C ALA A 488 -33.11 -6.51 6.60
N PHE A 489 -33.37 -6.15 7.86
CA PHE A 489 -32.48 -5.31 8.66
C PHE A 489 -31.44 -6.21 9.32
N MET A 490 -30.17 -6.08 8.93
CA MET A 490 -29.03 -6.83 9.45
C MET A 490 -28.15 -5.91 10.29
N PRO A 491 -27.33 -6.44 11.22
CA PRO A 491 -26.50 -5.60 12.10
C PRO A 491 -25.62 -4.59 11.37
N THR A 492 -25.16 -4.90 10.15
CA THR A 492 -24.26 -4.04 9.36
C THR A 492 -24.92 -3.30 8.18
N HIS A 493 -26.13 -3.68 7.78
CA HIS A 493 -26.80 -3.15 6.58
C HIS A 493 -28.29 -3.53 6.49
N ILE A 494 -29.05 -2.87 5.63
CA ILE A 494 -30.38 -3.27 5.20
C ILE A 494 -30.28 -3.91 3.82
N CYS A 495 -30.81 -5.13 3.67
CA CYS A 495 -30.88 -5.87 2.42
C CYS A 495 -32.32 -5.85 1.85
N PRO A 496 -32.59 -5.18 0.71
CA PRO A 496 -33.93 -5.07 0.13
C PRO A 496 -34.42 -6.35 -0.58
N PHE A 497 -33.69 -7.46 -0.46
CA PHE A 497 -34.03 -8.77 -1.02
C PHE A 497 -34.17 -9.86 0.06
N GLY A 498 -34.43 -9.50 1.31
CA GLY A 498 -34.67 -10.49 2.38
C GLY A 498 -33.51 -11.46 2.61
N ASN A 499 -32.26 -10.99 2.44
CA ASN A 499 -31.01 -11.79 2.45
C ASN A 499 -30.86 -12.84 1.32
N GLN A 500 -31.71 -12.81 0.30
CA GLN A 500 -31.58 -13.66 -0.89
C GLN A 500 -30.83 -12.88 -1.97
N CYS A 501 -29.58 -13.29 -2.27
CA CYS A 501 -28.76 -12.61 -3.28
C CYS A 501 -29.40 -12.75 -4.69
N PRO A 502 -29.74 -11.65 -5.38
CA PRO A 502 -30.20 -11.72 -6.76
C PRO A 502 -29.08 -12.14 -7.73
N ALA A 503 -29.48 -12.59 -8.93
CA ALA A 503 -28.57 -13.24 -9.88
C ALA A 503 -27.47 -12.30 -10.43
N ASP A 504 -27.73 -11.01 -10.50
CA ASP A 504 -26.74 -9.97 -10.82
C ASP A 504 -25.65 -9.88 -9.73
N VAL A 505 -26.03 -9.83 -8.45
CA VAL A 505 -25.09 -9.87 -7.31
C VAL A 505 -24.30 -11.19 -7.25
N VAL A 506 -24.92 -12.32 -7.60
CA VAL A 506 -24.22 -13.61 -7.72
C VAL A 506 -23.17 -13.57 -8.83
N ASN A 507 -23.51 -13.05 -10.01
CA ASN A 507 -22.63 -13.02 -11.17
C ASN A 507 -21.50 -11.97 -11.06
N ASP A 508 -21.82 -10.74 -10.62
CA ASP A 508 -20.86 -9.63 -10.58
C ASP A 508 -19.86 -9.75 -9.41
N LEU A 509 -20.34 -10.21 -8.25
CA LEU A 509 -19.59 -10.18 -6.99
C LEU A 509 -19.23 -11.57 -6.46
N GLY A 510 -19.56 -12.64 -7.21
CA GLY A 510 -19.26 -14.02 -6.85
C GLY A 510 -20.00 -14.50 -5.59
N ALA A 511 -21.20 -13.97 -5.32
CA ALA A 511 -21.94 -14.30 -4.11
C ALA A 511 -22.42 -15.77 -4.13
N ILE A 512 -22.10 -16.51 -3.07
CA ILE A 512 -22.57 -17.90 -2.87
C ILE A 512 -23.63 -17.88 -1.76
N PRO A 513 -24.93 -18.02 -2.08
CA PRO A 513 -26.01 -17.96 -1.09
C PRO A 513 -25.78 -18.95 0.07
N GLY A 514 -25.90 -18.45 1.30
CA GLY A 514 -25.70 -19.24 2.53
C GLY A 514 -24.24 -19.57 2.89
N LEU A 515 -23.25 -19.19 2.07
CA LEU A 515 -21.82 -19.49 2.33
C LEU A 515 -20.91 -18.25 2.27
N SER A 516 -21.07 -17.38 1.28
CA SER A 516 -20.19 -16.23 1.06
C SER A 516 -20.94 -15.08 0.37
N THR A 517 -21.47 -14.15 1.16
CA THR A 517 -22.26 -13.00 0.67
C THR A 517 -21.45 -11.70 0.79
N PRO A 518 -21.06 -11.05 -0.32
CA PRO A 518 -20.26 -9.82 -0.34
C PRO A 518 -21.11 -8.58 -0.03
N CYS A 519 -21.70 -8.52 1.17
CA CYS A 519 -22.63 -7.47 1.56
C CYS A 519 -21.96 -6.11 1.81
N GLY A 520 -20.64 -6.06 1.97
CA GLY A 520 -19.86 -4.84 1.92
C GLY A 520 -19.93 -4.23 0.51
N GLY A 521 -19.43 -4.97 -0.48
CA GLY A 521 -19.36 -4.52 -1.88
C GLY A 521 -20.71 -4.42 -2.61
N CYS A 522 -21.75 -5.09 -2.12
CA CYS A 522 -23.07 -5.15 -2.76
C CYS A 522 -23.73 -3.77 -2.96
N TYR A 523 -24.10 -3.47 -4.21
CA TYR A 523 -24.82 -2.25 -4.61
C TYR A 523 -26.27 -2.19 -4.10
N TYR A 524 -26.91 -3.33 -3.82
CA TYR A 524 -28.20 -3.34 -3.12
C TYR A 524 -28.10 -3.24 -1.59
N SER A 525 -26.91 -3.38 -1.01
CA SER A 525 -26.70 -3.29 0.44
C SER A 525 -26.69 -1.83 0.89
N ILE A 526 -27.73 -1.44 1.65
CA ILE A 526 -27.92 -0.08 2.16
C ILE A 526 -27.33 0.01 3.56
N LYS A 527 -26.48 0.99 3.83
CA LYS A 527 -25.89 1.22 5.16
C LYS A 527 -26.28 2.60 5.66
N THR A 528 -26.39 2.77 6.98
CA THR A 528 -26.81 4.03 7.63
C THR A 528 -25.92 4.31 8.84
N VAL A 529 -25.94 5.53 9.38
CA VAL A 529 -25.02 5.92 10.47
C VAL A 529 -25.18 5.09 11.75
N ASP A 530 -26.36 4.53 12.02
CA ASP A 530 -26.61 3.65 13.18
C ASP A 530 -25.99 2.25 13.01
N HIS A 531 -25.64 1.83 11.78
CA HIS A 531 -24.88 0.59 11.56
C HIS A 531 -23.38 0.77 11.80
N LEU A 532 -22.87 2.01 11.91
CA LEU A 532 -21.44 2.31 11.98
C LEU A 532 -20.69 1.52 13.08
N PRO A 533 -21.19 1.38 14.33
CA PRO A 533 -20.51 0.58 15.36
C PRO A 533 -20.36 -0.89 14.98
N ARG A 534 -21.43 -1.49 14.42
CA ARG A 534 -21.45 -2.90 13.99
C ARG A 534 -20.57 -3.11 12.76
N ILE A 535 -20.48 -2.14 11.85
CA ILE A 535 -19.56 -2.17 10.69
C ILE A 535 -18.10 -2.18 11.17
N HIS A 536 -17.72 -1.33 12.13
CA HIS A 536 -16.35 -1.36 12.70
C HIS A 536 -16.03 -2.69 13.40
N GLY A 537 -16.96 -3.21 14.20
CA GLY A 537 -16.82 -4.53 14.84
C GLY A 537 -16.62 -5.66 13.82
N HIS A 538 -17.39 -5.63 12.73
CA HIS A 538 -17.28 -6.58 11.62
C HIS A 538 -15.95 -6.46 10.86
N ILE A 539 -15.50 -5.25 10.50
CA ILE A 539 -14.20 -5.02 9.84
C ILE A 539 -13.06 -5.68 10.65
N ARG A 540 -13.05 -5.47 11.97
CA ARG A 540 -12.03 -6.06 12.86
C ARG A 540 -12.09 -7.59 12.86
N VAL A 541 -13.28 -8.20 12.95
CA VAL A 541 -13.43 -9.67 12.90
C VAL A 541 -12.94 -10.25 11.57
N LEU A 542 -13.27 -9.62 10.44
CA LEU A 542 -12.75 -10.02 9.13
C LEU A 542 -11.22 -9.86 9.05
N THR A 543 -10.67 -8.82 9.68
CA THR A 543 -9.23 -8.52 9.70
C THR A 543 -8.44 -9.52 10.54
N ASP A 544 -8.97 -9.91 11.71
CA ASP A 544 -8.42 -10.98 12.54
C ASP A 544 -8.36 -12.29 11.73
N GLU A 545 -9.48 -12.72 11.11
CA GLU A 545 -9.54 -13.94 10.29
C GLU A 545 -8.57 -13.90 9.09
N CYS A 546 -8.46 -12.73 8.43
CA CYS A 546 -7.54 -12.56 7.29
C CYS A 546 -6.07 -12.66 7.73
N SER A 547 -5.72 -12.08 8.87
CA SER A 547 -4.35 -12.09 9.42
C SER A 547 -3.92 -13.48 9.88
N GLU A 548 -4.84 -14.28 10.43
CA GLU A 548 -4.60 -15.69 10.74
C GLU A 548 -4.41 -16.54 9.48
N LEU A 549 -5.24 -16.34 8.45
CA LEU A 549 -5.08 -17.05 7.18
C LEU A 549 -3.76 -16.69 6.49
N GLU A 550 -3.31 -15.43 6.54
CA GLU A 550 -1.99 -15.04 6.05
C GLU A 550 -0.85 -15.69 6.84
N SER A 551 -0.93 -15.69 8.17
CA SER A 551 0.05 -16.32 9.05
C SER A 551 0.16 -17.83 8.78
N HIS A 552 -0.98 -18.52 8.74
CA HIS A 552 -1.07 -19.95 8.42
C HIS A 552 -0.58 -20.26 6.99
N ILE A 553 -0.91 -19.44 5.99
CA ILE A 553 -0.43 -19.64 4.61
C ILE A 553 1.09 -19.41 4.53
N SER A 554 1.63 -18.46 5.28
CA SER A 554 3.07 -18.18 5.37
C SER A 554 3.82 -19.35 6.03
N GLU A 555 3.33 -19.83 7.17
CA GLU A 555 3.93 -20.94 7.91
C GLU A 555 3.81 -22.27 7.15
N ALA A 556 2.63 -22.61 6.61
CA ALA A 556 2.46 -23.83 5.82
C ALA A 556 3.39 -23.86 4.59
N LYS A 557 3.63 -22.70 3.95
CA LYS A 557 4.60 -22.59 2.84
C LYS A 557 6.05 -22.76 3.31
N LYS A 558 6.44 -22.24 4.47
CA LYS A 558 7.77 -22.51 5.08
C LYS A 558 7.95 -24.01 5.37
N ASN A 559 6.89 -24.66 5.85
CA ASN A 559 6.86 -26.07 6.21
C ASN A 559 6.58 -27.01 5.02
N GLY A 560 6.69 -26.51 3.77
CA GLY A 560 6.66 -27.32 2.55
C GLY A 560 5.29 -27.75 2.02
N ALA A 561 4.19 -27.21 2.55
CA ALA A 561 2.84 -27.56 2.08
C ALA A 561 2.62 -27.22 0.60
N SER A 562 1.88 -28.07 -0.11
CA SER A 562 1.65 -27.89 -1.55
C SER A 562 0.71 -26.70 -1.83
N PRO A 563 0.89 -25.94 -2.93
CA PRO A 563 0.01 -24.82 -3.27
C PRO A 563 -1.47 -25.21 -3.34
N GLU A 564 -1.77 -26.41 -3.85
CA GLU A 564 -3.10 -26.96 -4.06
C GLU A 564 -3.84 -27.12 -2.72
N SER A 565 -3.14 -27.61 -1.69
CA SER A 565 -3.67 -27.72 -0.32
C SER A 565 -4.05 -26.37 0.33
N LEU A 566 -3.55 -25.26 -0.21
CA LEU A 566 -3.75 -23.91 0.31
C LEU A 566 -4.77 -23.08 -0.49
N VAL A 567 -5.27 -23.57 -1.64
CA VAL A 567 -6.18 -22.82 -2.54
C VAL A 567 -7.43 -22.34 -1.81
N GLN A 568 -8.08 -23.20 -1.02
CA GLN A 568 -9.30 -22.82 -0.28
C GLN A 568 -9.03 -21.70 0.74
N LYS A 569 -7.92 -21.77 1.48
CA LYS A 569 -7.49 -20.74 2.45
C LYS A 569 -7.11 -19.43 1.74
N ALA A 570 -6.44 -19.51 0.59
CA ALA A 570 -6.10 -18.36 -0.24
C ALA A 570 -7.36 -17.66 -0.82
N ASN A 571 -8.36 -18.44 -1.25
CA ASN A 571 -9.62 -17.92 -1.75
C ASN A 571 -10.46 -17.28 -0.63
N ARG A 572 -10.49 -17.86 0.58
CA ARG A 572 -11.14 -17.23 1.75
C ARG A 572 -10.45 -15.92 2.13
N ARG A 573 -9.11 -15.89 2.23
CA ARG A 573 -8.32 -14.66 2.43
C ARG A 573 -8.66 -13.59 1.37
N LYS A 574 -8.74 -13.97 0.10
CA LYS A 574 -9.10 -13.08 -1.02
C LYS A 574 -10.50 -12.47 -0.84
N PHE A 575 -11.50 -13.26 -0.46
CA PHE A 575 -12.85 -12.78 -0.16
C PHE A 575 -12.85 -11.81 1.03
N LEU A 576 -12.20 -12.18 2.15
CA LEU A 576 -12.12 -11.35 3.35
C LEU A 576 -11.53 -9.97 3.06
N ALA A 577 -10.39 -9.91 2.35
CA ALA A 577 -9.74 -8.65 2.00
C ALA A 577 -10.65 -7.73 1.15
N SER A 578 -11.39 -8.30 0.19
CA SER A 578 -12.33 -7.53 -0.63
C SER A 578 -13.49 -6.95 0.20
N GLU A 579 -14.02 -7.70 1.15
CA GLU A 579 -15.04 -7.23 2.08
C GLU A 579 -14.47 -6.20 3.08
N ILE A 580 -13.27 -6.41 3.63
CA ILE A 580 -12.58 -5.43 4.50
C ILE A 580 -12.46 -4.07 3.79
N THR A 581 -12.00 -4.04 2.54
CA THR A 581 -11.94 -2.81 1.73
C THR A 581 -13.33 -2.19 1.57
N SER A 582 -14.33 -2.97 1.15
CA SER A 582 -15.68 -2.45 0.87
C SER A 582 -16.41 -1.93 2.11
N TRP A 583 -16.26 -2.61 3.25
CA TRP A 583 -16.77 -2.16 4.55
C TRP A 583 -16.00 -0.94 5.08
N SER A 584 -14.68 -0.85 4.85
CA SER A 584 -13.87 0.31 5.27
C SER A 584 -14.24 1.58 4.49
N ILE A 585 -14.44 1.47 3.18
CA ILE A 585 -14.96 2.57 2.32
C ILE A 585 -16.35 2.99 2.81
N THR A 586 -17.24 2.01 3.04
CA THR A 586 -18.60 2.24 3.57
C THR A 586 -18.55 3.00 4.90
N ALA A 587 -17.71 2.56 5.84
CA ALA A 587 -17.54 3.22 7.14
C ALA A 587 -17.04 4.66 6.98
N HIS A 588 -16.05 4.90 6.09
CA HIS A 588 -15.55 6.25 5.84
C HIS A 588 -16.65 7.19 5.31
N CYS A 589 -17.47 6.75 4.36
CA CYS A 589 -18.59 7.54 3.85
C CYS A 589 -19.62 7.83 4.96
N LEU A 590 -19.96 6.83 5.77
CA LEU A 590 -20.84 6.99 6.93
C LEU A 590 -20.27 7.92 8.02
N GLU A 591 -18.95 7.96 8.22
CA GLU A 591 -18.33 8.92 9.15
C GLU A 591 -18.52 10.38 8.70
N GLN A 592 -18.49 10.65 7.39
CA GLN A 592 -18.77 12.01 6.89
C GLN A 592 -20.25 12.35 7.05
N MET A 593 -21.15 11.41 6.68
CA MET A 593 -22.60 11.56 6.89
C MET A 593 -22.94 11.76 8.38
N TYR A 594 -22.29 11.06 9.31
CA TYR A 594 -22.47 11.25 10.75
C TYR A 594 -22.08 12.67 11.20
N LYS A 595 -20.96 13.23 10.70
CA LYS A 595 -20.54 14.61 11.01
C LYS A 595 -21.55 15.64 10.49
N GLU A 596 -22.09 15.45 9.30
CA GLU A 596 -23.13 16.31 8.72
C GLU A 596 -24.48 16.17 9.45
N ILE A 597 -24.86 14.96 9.86
CA ILE A 597 -26.10 14.73 10.60
C ILE A 597 -26.01 15.27 12.03
N LYS A 598 -24.83 15.20 12.67
CA LYS A 598 -24.58 15.72 14.02
C LYS A 598 -24.73 17.25 14.14
N THR A 599 -24.74 17.99 13.03
CA THR A 599 -25.00 19.44 13.00
C THR A 599 -26.43 19.82 12.58
N ARG A 600 -27.30 18.86 12.23
CA ARG A 600 -28.70 19.12 11.87
C ARG A 600 -29.51 19.55 13.08
N LEU A 601 -30.27 20.65 12.95
CA LEU A 601 -31.15 21.19 13.98
C LEU A 601 -32.50 20.45 14.08
N SER A 602 -32.87 19.68 13.06
CA SER A 602 -34.16 18.97 12.97
C SER A 602 -34.05 17.68 12.14
N PHE A 603 -34.98 16.77 12.36
CA PHE A 603 -35.12 15.47 11.69
C PHE A 603 -36.55 15.34 11.16
N LEU A 604 -36.76 14.55 10.11
CA LEU A 604 -38.03 14.45 9.38
C LEU A 604 -39.00 13.43 10.00
N VAL A 605 -38.48 12.35 10.59
CA VAL A 605 -39.21 11.20 11.14
C VAL A 605 -38.69 10.82 12.52
N GLU A 606 -37.36 10.74 12.69
CA GLU A 606 -36.74 10.24 13.92
C GLU A 606 -35.25 10.64 13.98
N LYS A 607 -34.71 10.86 15.18
CA LYS A 607 -33.27 11.16 15.35
C LYS A 607 -32.47 9.86 15.51
N PRO A 608 -31.45 9.57 14.67
CA PRO A 608 -30.63 8.36 14.76
C PRO A 608 -30.03 8.12 16.15
N GLU A 609 -29.88 6.85 16.52
CA GLU A 609 -29.38 6.45 17.84
C GLU A 609 -27.92 6.87 18.03
N VAL A 610 -27.07 6.77 17.01
CA VAL A 610 -25.64 7.12 17.10
C VAL A 610 -25.42 8.62 17.41
N VAL A 611 -26.37 9.45 16.98
CA VAL A 611 -26.41 10.91 17.23
C VAL A 611 -27.14 11.22 18.54
N SER A 612 -27.87 10.27 19.11
CA SER A 612 -28.59 10.36 20.38
C SER A 612 -27.75 9.90 21.58
N GLU A 613 -26.95 8.84 21.42
CA GLU A 613 -26.06 8.28 22.44
C GLU A 613 -24.78 9.11 22.68
N HIS A 614 -24.54 10.17 21.89
CA HIS A 614 -23.35 11.03 21.96
C HIS A 614 -22.02 10.25 21.87
N LEU A 615 -21.98 9.18 21.07
CA LEU A 615 -20.83 8.28 20.99
C LEU A 615 -19.58 9.00 20.49
N GLU A 616 -18.49 8.83 21.25
CA GLU A 616 -17.15 9.36 20.98
C GLU A 616 -16.18 8.21 20.66
N ARG A 617 -15.11 8.53 19.93
CA ARG A 617 -14.29 7.53 19.22
C ARG A 617 -13.02 7.24 20.02
N ILE A 618 -12.84 6.00 20.48
CA ILE A 618 -11.79 5.62 21.45
C ILE A 618 -10.52 5.13 20.74
N GLU A 619 -9.35 5.57 21.22
CA GLU A 619 -8.04 5.02 20.84
C GLU A 619 -7.63 3.91 21.81
N LEU A 620 -7.14 2.79 21.29
CA LEU A 620 -6.68 1.63 22.07
C LEU A 620 -5.46 1.03 21.36
N GLU A 621 -4.29 1.13 21.97
CA GLU A 621 -3.05 0.58 21.40
C GLU A 621 -3.14 -0.95 21.25
N ASP A 622 -2.59 -1.47 20.14
CA ASP A 622 -2.60 -2.90 19.86
C ASP A 622 -1.84 -3.70 20.92
N HIS A 623 -2.33 -4.91 21.20
CA HIS A 623 -1.84 -5.84 22.23
C HIS A 623 -1.92 -5.35 23.70
N THR A 624 -2.48 -4.17 23.98
CA THR A 624 -2.73 -3.72 25.36
C THR A 624 -3.90 -4.44 26.03
N LEU A 625 -3.89 -4.50 27.38
CA LEU A 625 -5.00 -5.03 28.17
C LEU A 625 -6.29 -4.23 27.94
N SER A 626 -6.18 -2.92 27.71
CA SER A 626 -7.29 -2.00 27.40
C SER A 626 -8.00 -2.37 26.09
N ASN A 627 -7.24 -2.67 25.03
CA ASN A 627 -7.78 -3.13 23.73
C ASN A 627 -8.58 -4.44 23.91
N LEU A 628 -8.03 -5.39 24.66
CA LEU A 628 -8.70 -6.66 24.97
C LEU A 628 -10.00 -6.47 25.78
N ILE A 629 -10.02 -5.57 26.77
CA ILE A 629 -11.22 -5.25 27.56
C ILE A 629 -12.33 -4.66 26.67
N ALA A 630 -11.99 -3.76 25.75
CA ALA A 630 -12.97 -3.16 24.84
C ALA A 630 -13.58 -4.22 23.90
N ARG A 631 -12.72 -5.04 23.25
CA ARG A 631 -13.16 -6.19 22.43
C ARG A 631 -14.10 -7.12 23.20
N ILE A 632 -13.85 -7.33 24.50
CA ILE A 632 -14.69 -8.13 25.40
C ILE A 632 -16.02 -7.44 25.75
N ALA A 633 -16.03 -6.14 26.01
CA ALA A 633 -17.25 -5.37 26.31
C ALA A 633 -18.18 -5.31 25.08
N GLU A 634 -17.61 -5.15 23.89
CA GLU A 634 -18.32 -5.25 22.62
C GLU A 634 -18.89 -6.64 22.41
N ALA A 635 -18.08 -7.70 22.58
CA ALA A 635 -18.53 -9.09 22.45
C ALA A 635 -19.64 -9.48 23.46
N LYS A 636 -19.70 -8.82 24.63
CA LYS A 636 -20.80 -9.00 25.60
C LYS A 636 -22.10 -8.31 25.17
N SER A 637 -22.01 -7.27 24.33
CA SER A 637 -23.16 -6.58 23.74
C SER A 637 -23.65 -7.27 22.45
N HIS A 638 -22.67 -7.77 21.68
CA HIS A 638 -22.78 -8.29 20.31
C HIS A 638 -22.08 -9.66 20.25
N ALA A 639 -22.82 -10.71 20.62
CA ALA A 639 -22.31 -12.06 20.87
C ALA A 639 -21.52 -12.69 19.71
N GLU A 640 -21.86 -12.32 18.47
CA GLU A 640 -21.19 -12.75 17.24
C GLU A 640 -19.73 -12.31 17.14
N TYR A 641 -19.29 -11.34 17.94
CA TYR A 641 -17.89 -10.91 18.01
C TYR A 641 -17.08 -11.64 19.09
N PHE A 642 -17.67 -12.58 19.85
CA PHE A 642 -16.92 -13.48 20.73
C PHE A 642 -16.25 -14.62 19.93
N THR A 643 -15.29 -14.25 19.09
CA THR A 643 -14.60 -15.18 18.19
C THR A 643 -13.71 -16.19 18.94
N PRO A 644 -13.41 -17.37 18.38
CA PRO A 644 -12.42 -18.30 18.93
C PRO A 644 -11.06 -17.64 19.23
N GLN A 645 -10.66 -16.68 18.40
CA GLN A 645 -9.45 -15.89 18.52
C GLN A 645 -9.50 -14.96 19.74
N LEU A 646 -10.59 -14.21 19.91
CA LEU A 646 -10.82 -13.39 21.10
C LEU A 646 -10.81 -14.26 22.35
N LYS A 647 -11.50 -15.42 22.35
CA LYS A 647 -11.47 -16.39 23.45
C LYS A 647 -10.03 -16.82 23.81
N GLN A 648 -9.18 -17.13 22.83
CA GLN A 648 -7.78 -17.48 23.10
C GLN A 648 -6.98 -16.30 23.67
N GLN A 649 -7.19 -15.07 23.17
CA GLN A 649 -6.58 -13.86 23.74
C GLN A 649 -7.01 -13.66 25.20
N VAL A 650 -8.29 -13.87 25.54
CA VAL A 650 -8.78 -13.82 26.93
C VAL A 650 -8.09 -14.89 27.79
N LEU A 651 -7.96 -16.13 27.31
CA LEU A 651 -7.31 -17.22 28.05
C LEU A 651 -5.83 -16.94 28.33
N VAL A 652 -5.08 -16.46 27.33
CA VAL A 652 -3.66 -16.08 27.50
C VAL A 652 -3.51 -14.93 28.49
N ALA A 653 -4.34 -13.89 28.38
CA ALA A 653 -4.30 -12.74 29.30
C ALA A 653 -4.74 -13.12 30.73
N ARG A 654 -5.77 -13.97 30.88
CA ARG A 654 -6.21 -14.54 32.17
C ARG A 654 -5.06 -15.29 32.84
N ASN A 655 -4.38 -16.16 32.11
CA ASN A 655 -3.32 -16.99 32.68
C ASN A 655 -2.06 -16.15 33.00
N LYS A 656 -1.72 -15.14 32.19
CA LYS A 656 -0.73 -14.10 32.56
C LYS A 656 -1.10 -13.39 33.87
N LEU A 657 -2.36 -12.97 34.01
CA LEU A 657 -2.83 -12.24 35.20
C LEU A 657 -2.81 -13.11 36.45
N LEU A 658 -3.26 -14.37 36.36
CA LEU A 658 -3.22 -15.32 37.48
C LEU A 658 -1.78 -15.66 37.90
N ALA A 659 -0.85 -15.81 36.95
CA ALA A 659 0.57 -15.98 37.26
C ALA A 659 1.17 -14.73 37.94
N PHE A 660 0.82 -13.54 37.46
CA PHE A 660 1.24 -12.26 38.05
C PHE A 660 0.70 -12.05 39.47
N THR A 661 -0.54 -12.47 39.76
CA THR A 661 -1.13 -12.44 41.12
C THR A 661 -0.77 -13.66 41.98
N GLY A 662 0.02 -14.60 41.46
CA GLY A 662 0.46 -15.81 42.17
C GLY A 662 -0.61 -16.90 42.39
N ASP A 663 -1.78 -16.82 41.74
CA ASP A 663 -2.86 -17.80 41.86
C ASP A 663 -2.69 -18.96 40.86
N PHE A 664 -1.57 -19.66 41.01
CA PHE A 664 -1.21 -20.81 40.16
C PHE A 664 -2.22 -21.96 40.27
N ASN A 665 -2.90 -22.12 41.41
CA ASN A 665 -3.91 -23.16 41.60
C ASN A 665 -5.12 -22.94 40.68
N ARG A 666 -5.58 -21.69 40.53
CA ARG A 666 -6.68 -21.32 39.62
C ARG A 666 -6.27 -21.25 38.14
N MET A 667 -4.96 -21.10 37.88
CA MET A 667 -4.39 -21.24 36.53
C MET A 667 -4.35 -22.70 36.05
N LEU A 668 -4.23 -23.66 36.98
CA LEU A 668 -4.24 -25.11 36.69
C LEU A 668 -5.65 -25.74 36.65
N GLN A 669 -6.70 -24.96 36.93
CA GLN A 669 -8.09 -25.37 36.81
C GLN A 669 -8.65 -25.04 35.42
N ASP A 670 -9.62 -25.84 34.95
CA ASP A 670 -10.33 -25.58 33.70
C ASP A 670 -10.94 -24.17 33.70
N ALA A 671 -10.62 -23.40 32.66
CA ALA A 671 -11.13 -22.05 32.52
C ALA A 671 -12.64 -22.05 32.17
N PRO A 672 -13.41 -21.05 32.64
CA PRO A 672 -14.84 -20.96 32.33
C PRO A 672 -15.13 -20.87 30.82
N THR A 673 -16.36 -21.14 30.43
CA THR A 673 -16.77 -21.19 29.01
C THR A 673 -17.83 -20.14 28.65
N GLY A 674 -17.83 -19.70 27.39
CA GLY A 674 -18.70 -18.61 26.92
C GLY A 674 -18.48 -17.31 27.71
N PHE A 675 -19.56 -16.56 27.94
CA PHE A 675 -19.53 -15.27 28.64
C PHE A 675 -19.09 -15.36 30.11
N THR A 676 -19.11 -16.55 30.73
CA THR A 676 -18.58 -16.71 32.10
C THR A 676 -17.07 -16.48 32.17
N LEU A 677 -16.33 -16.72 31.06
CA LEU A 677 -14.91 -16.40 30.95
C LEU A 677 -14.67 -14.89 30.92
N ILE A 678 -15.53 -14.16 30.21
CA ILE A 678 -15.52 -12.70 30.11
C ILE A 678 -15.75 -12.07 31.49
N ASP A 679 -16.73 -12.58 32.24
CA ASP A 679 -17.07 -12.04 33.55
C ASP A 679 -16.07 -12.45 34.65
N GLU A 680 -15.47 -13.65 34.59
CA GLU A 680 -14.33 -13.99 35.45
C GLU A 680 -13.13 -13.06 35.16
N PHE A 681 -12.76 -12.89 33.89
CA PHE A 681 -11.59 -12.09 33.50
C PHE A 681 -11.74 -10.62 33.89
N ARG A 682 -12.92 -10.01 33.66
CA ARG A 682 -13.26 -8.66 34.17
C ARG A 682 -13.16 -8.59 35.70
N GLY A 683 -13.64 -9.61 36.41
CA GLY A 683 -13.55 -9.69 37.87
C GLY A 683 -12.12 -9.79 38.39
N LEU A 684 -11.26 -10.58 37.74
CA LEU A 684 -9.84 -10.71 38.06
C LEU A 684 -9.09 -9.40 37.84
N ILE A 685 -9.32 -8.70 36.72
CA ILE A 685 -8.68 -7.39 36.45
C ILE A 685 -9.09 -6.36 37.51
N ARG A 686 -10.39 -6.25 37.81
CA ARG A 686 -10.87 -5.35 38.86
C ARG A 686 -10.20 -5.66 40.21
N SER A 687 -10.21 -6.93 40.62
CA SER A 687 -9.59 -7.37 41.87
C SER A 687 -8.08 -7.11 41.92
N ALA A 688 -7.36 -7.27 40.80
CA ALA A 688 -5.91 -7.03 40.74
C ALA A 688 -5.59 -5.54 40.87
N CYS A 689 -6.31 -4.67 40.15
CA CYS A 689 -6.16 -3.21 40.29
C CYS A 689 -6.52 -2.73 41.71
N GLU A 690 -7.65 -3.20 42.27
CA GLU A 690 -8.11 -2.82 43.62
C GLU A 690 -7.12 -3.24 44.71
N VAL A 691 -6.49 -4.42 44.60
CA VAL A 691 -5.53 -4.94 45.59
C VAL A 691 -4.14 -4.29 45.45
N LEU A 692 -3.71 -3.96 44.24
CA LEU A 692 -2.37 -3.42 43.97
C LEU A 692 -2.32 -1.88 43.92
N GLY A 693 -3.47 -1.20 43.90
CA GLY A 693 -3.55 0.26 43.76
C GLY A 693 -3.17 0.79 42.37
N LEU A 694 -3.10 -0.08 41.36
CA LEU A 694 -2.65 0.25 40.01
C LEU A 694 -3.81 0.66 39.10
N SER A 695 -3.57 1.63 38.22
CA SER A 695 -4.42 1.87 37.06
C SER A 695 -4.36 0.70 36.06
N LEU A 696 -5.30 0.70 35.11
CA LEU A 696 -5.35 -0.32 34.06
C LEU A 696 -4.10 -0.33 33.16
N CYS A 697 -3.53 0.84 32.87
CA CYS A 697 -2.32 0.98 32.07
C CYS A 697 -1.10 0.44 32.82
N GLU A 698 -0.92 0.82 34.10
CA GLU A 698 0.17 0.33 34.94
C GLU A 698 0.11 -1.19 35.15
N LEU A 699 -1.10 -1.78 35.26
CA LEU A 699 -1.27 -3.23 35.28
C LEU A 699 -0.87 -3.87 33.94
N SER A 700 -1.25 -3.27 32.81
CA SER A 700 -0.86 -3.75 31.47
C SER A 700 0.67 -3.76 31.30
N ASP A 701 1.35 -2.71 31.76
CA ASP A 701 2.82 -2.62 31.72
C ASP A 701 3.50 -3.57 32.70
N ALA A 702 2.94 -3.77 33.89
CA ALA A 702 3.45 -4.72 34.87
C ALA A 702 3.34 -6.17 34.37
N MET A 703 2.24 -6.52 33.69
CA MET A 703 2.01 -7.84 33.08
C MET A 703 2.88 -8.12 31.84
N ASN A 704 3.51 -7.09 31.25
CA ASN A 704 4.39 -7.24 30.08
C ASN A 704 5.88 -7.28 30.42
N LYS A 705 6.27 -6.94 31.66
CA LYS A 705 7.63 -7.16 32.16
C LYS A 705 7.85 -8.66 32.40
N PRO A 706 9.03 -9.22 32.07
CA PRO A 706 9.33 -10.61 32.41
C PRO A 706 9.28 -10.78 33.92
N MET A 707 8.58 -11.82 34.40
CA MET A 707 8.50 -12.13 35.83
C MET A 707 9.90 -12.43 36.37
N ALA A 708 10.46 -11.51 37.14
CA ALA A 708 11.65 -11.79 37.93
C ALA A 708 11.32 -12.92 38.92
N LEU A 709 12.07 -14.02 38.86
CA LEU A 709 11.92 -15.16 39.78
C LEU A 709 12.56 -14.92 41.16
N ASP A 710 12.88 -13.65 41.48
CA ASP A 710 13.15 -13.20 42.84
C ASP A 710 11.86 -13.32 43.65
N ARG A 711 11.80 -14.36 44.49
CA ARG A 711 10.64 -14.71 45.31
C ARG A 711 10.12 -13.49 46.09
N PRO A 712 8.90 -12.99 45.81
CA PRO A 712 8.23 -12.08 46.72
C PRO A 712 8.05 -12.77 48.08
N ASN A 713 8.17 -12.00 49.17
CA ASN A 713 7.86 -12.52 50.51
C ASN A 713 6.40 -13.04 50.58
N PRO A 714 6.11 -14.06 51.41
CA PRO A 714 4.84 -14.80 51.38
C PRO A 714 3.66 -14.00 51.96
N ILE A 715 3.22 -12.96 51.25
CA ILE A 715 2.11 -12.08 51.62
C ILE A 715 1.16 -11.95 50.42
N LEU A 716 0.28 -12.95 50.24
CA LEU A 716 -1.04 -12.82 49.58
C LEU A 716 -1.83 -14.14 49.71
N ARG A 717 -2.30 -14.46 50.93
CA ARG A 717 -3.40 -15.43 51.10
C ARG A 717 -4.72 -14.71 50.89
N LEU A 718 -5.32 -14.85 49.70
CA LEU A 718 -6.73 -14.49 49.50
C LEU A 718 -7.59 -15.41 50.39
N ALA A 719 -8.26 -14.81 51.37
CA ALA A 719 -8.99 -15.54 52.41
C ALA A 719 -10.36 -16.01 51.92
N SER A 720 -10.43 -17.24 51.39
CA SER A 720 -11.69 -17.91 51.06
C SER A 720 -12.42 -18.38 52.33
N ALA A 721 -13.13 -17.47 52.99
CA ALA A 721 -14.02 -17.79 54.11
C ALA A 721 -15.46 -18.05 53.62
N PRO A 722 -16.01 -19.27 53.77
CA PRO A 722 -17.42 -19.52 53.48
C PRO A 722 -18.30 -18.85 54.55
N ARG A 723 -19.47 -18.32 54.15
CA ARG A 723 -20.46 -17.77 55.09
C ARG A 723 -21.14 -18.90 55.87
N GLY A 724 -20.61 -19.24 57.04
CA GLY A 724 -21.32 -20.01 58.05
C GLY A 724 -22.49 -19.20 58.63
N THR A 725 -23.62 -19.85 58.85
CA THR A 725 -24.83 -19.24 59.43
C THR A 725 -24.67 -18.98 60.92
N SER A 726 -25.21 -17.86 61.39
CA SER A 726 -25.33 -17.54 62.81
C SER A 726 -26.35 -18.42 63.53
N ALA A 727 -26.00 -18.82 64.76
CA ALA A 727 -26.93 -18.92 65.88
C ALA A 727 -26.45 -17.91 66.94
#